data_AF-A0A8T9CIA6-F1
#
_entry.id   AF-A0A8T9CIA6-F1
#
_cell.length_a   1.000
_cell.length_b   1.000
_cell.length_c   1.000
_cell.angle_alpha   90.00
_cell.angle_beta   90.00
_cell.angle_gamma   90.00
#
_symmetry.space_group_name_H-M   'P 1'
#
loop_
_entity.id
_entity.type
_entity.pdbx_description
1 polymer ?
#
loop_
_entity_poly.entity_id
_entity_poly.type
_entity_poly.pdbx_seq_one_letter_code
_entity_poly.pdbx_strand_id
1 'polypeptide(L)'
;MPPKASKKRPRSETNTAEAAHSRTIFLSPSLKPDVRLKVFVEEFHVHSIILKLHSNYFRRFLDSPDKPAGPASASFHYEYTSVVDEDGEWALEPANKGVPSEATPDLETEAFRKLLCAMYNRPYTIINTSELKVITRLADYYCALPIVSATLSGALTGSPMFQTVYAMKLRHSVLFRECFMRLAARWGQFFSEDQAKCPVQFILDPVLRRLIDGAYTEICQNLLVVNQELLRACMTSYSMSSNLRQFKKFDQTTVGPGSNAWLYRELQTYLANERREFETWNVSERNSRHDAWDSEDLEDALELLLKNNLFLEQSECKPGEGIYKTSFLCADIPDEKMPWDVSETDCFLSPGYEIETMPPKAASRKRPRAEPVAEEPPPIIFHTPGLKPDVRLNVFGQDMHVHSIVLKLHSNYFRRFLDSPDKSGAPASPLFQYEYVTVVDGDEEWALESATKAVIIPEMLVQAAKQPRGRQQTRAFWRLLCAMYHRPYTINEYYDLLHLTQLADFYCALPIVSSTLSGALLGGSLFKTSTLNLGARGGHDPDDSGEEKPNVHKLSEFPNAAEYLLPCARKLRHIALFRECFIHVVANWTQMQYDFKQGCPHNPSELALDPVLGPLIKDSYIELCRDIIRADQALHFATALCGGHWIPQIPVGTIEWGEPDQNASYYRFLYRHIQQSNQLHPNPPLPMKRLEKNLACLLTSKLILDQNASGAGEGVYKSQFLCVEILDHNMPWDADETDW
;
A
#
# COMPACT_ATOMS: atom_id res chain seq x y z
N MET A 1 -74.79 -45.10 58.36
CA MET A 1 -73.64 -45.98 58.68
C MET A 1 -72.39 -45.43 58.00
N PRO A 2 -71.44 -44.86 58.76
CA PRO A 2 -70.00 -44.98 58.53
C PRO A 2 -69.53 -46.34 59.15
N PRO A 3 -68.27 -46.64 59.52
CA PRO A 3 -66.98 -45.92 59.45
C PRO A 3 -65.89 -46.76 58.71
N LYS A 4 -64.56 -46.57 58.76
CA LYS A 4 -63.60 -45.87 59.67
C LYS A 4 -62.44 -45.25 58.89
N ALA A 5 -61.66 -44.41 59.59
CA ALA A 5 -60.31 -43.97 59.21
C ALA A 5 -59.26 -44.47 60.22
N SER A 6 -57.98 -44.57 59.82
CA SER A 6 -56.77 -44.70 60.65
C SER A 6 -55.55 -44.39 59.76
N LYS A 7 -54.66 -43.40 59.93
CA LYS A 7 -54.16 -42.54 61.04
C LYS A 7 -52.98 -43.13 61.85
N LYS A 8 -51.77 -42.56 61.60
CA LYS A 8 -50.44 -42.71 62.28
C LYS A 8 -49.68 -44.02 61.97
N ARG A 9 -48.33 -44.07 61.89
CA ARG A 9 -47.25 -43.31 62.57
C ARG A 9 -46.03 -42.89 61.68
N PRO A 10 -45.09 -42.04 62.19
CA PRO A 10 -43.93 -41.48 61.47
C PRO A 10 -42.55 -42.05 61.91
N ARG A 11 -41.44 -41.38 61.48
CA ARG A 11 -39.98 -41.67 61.66
C ARG A 11 -39.40 -42.73 60.70
N SER A 12 -38.15 -42.67 60.25
CA SER A 12 -37.13 -41.58 60.14
C SER A 12 -35.93 -42.14 59.38
N GLU A 13 -35.22 -41.32 58.58
CA GLU A 13 -33.85 -41.62 58.05
C GLU A 13 -33.77 -42.87 57.13
N THR A 14 -32.89 -43.03 56.14
CA THR A 14 -31.88 -42.20 55.46
C THR A 14 -31.84 -42.68 54.00
N ASN A 15 -31.54 -41.82 53.04
CA ASN A 15 -30.48 -42.02 52.03
C ASN A 15 -30.50 -40.90 50.98
N THR A 16 -29.32 -40.35 50.73
CA THR A 16 -29.04 -39.32 49.73
C THR A 16 -29.27 -39.82 48.31
N ALA A 17 -29.90 -38.98 47.47
CA ALA A 17 -29.95 -39.20 46.03
C ALA A 17 -28.76 -38.50 45.36
N GLU A 18 -27.96 -39.26 44.59
CA GLU A 18 -26.87 -38.72 43.78
C GLU A 18 -27.41 -37.93 42.58
N ALA A 19 -26.69 -36.89 42.16
CA ALA A 19 -27.04 -36.08 41.00
C ALA A 19 -26.69 -36.81 39.69
N ALA A 20 -27.67 -36.94 38.80
CA ALA A 20 -27.47 -37.54 37.48
C ALA A 20 -26.65 -36.60 36.58
N HIS A 21 -25.47 -37.06 36.15
CA HIS A 21 -24.57 -36.32 35.26
C HIS A 21 -25.05 -36.37 33.79
N SER A 22 -24.91 -35.28 33.03
CA SER A 22 -25.25 -35.24 31.60
C SER A 22 -24.22 -36.01 30.77
N ARG A 23 -24.63 -37.18 30.26
CA ARG A 23 -23.81 -38.03 29.39
C ARG A 23 -24.17 -37.82 27.92
N THR A 24 -23.24 -37.27 27.14
CA THR A 24 -23.41 -36.98 25.72
C THR A 24 -22.68 -38.02 24.87
N ILE A 25 -23.40 -38.72 24.00
CA ILE A 25 -22.84 -39.78 23.14
C ILE A 25 -22.77 -39.31 21.68
N PHE A 26 -21.56 -39.32 21.11
CA PHE A 26 -21.33 -39.11 19.69
C PHE A 26 -21.31 -40.46 18.98
N LEU A 27 -22.33 -40.69 18.16
CA LEU A 27 -22.51 -41.93 17.40
C LEU A 27 -21.91 -41.79 16.00
N SER A 28 -21.22 -42.83 15.55
CA SER A 28 -20.79 -43.04 14.16
C SER A 28 -21.32 -44.39 13.68
N PRO A 29 -21.79 -44.53 12.42
CA PRO A 29 -22.19 -45.83 11.89
C PRO A 29 -21.10 -46.89 12.05
N SER A 30 -21.51 -48.10 12.45
CA SER A 30 -20.65 -49.29 12.58
C SER A 30 -19.48 -49.22 13.58
N LEU A 31 -19.35 -48.14 14.36
CA LEU A 31 -18.32 -48.00 15.39
C LEU A 31 -18.93 -47.99 16.81
N LYS A 32 -18.15 -48.45 17.78
CA LYS A 32 -18.46 -48.31 19.22
C LYS A 32 -17.55 -47.23 19.82
N PRO A 33 -18.06 -46.31 20.66
CA PRO A 33 -17.21 -45.37 21.37
C PRO A 33 -16.18 -46.10 22.24
N ASP A 34 -14.90 -45.81 22.01
CA ASP A 34 -13.75 -46.40 22.70
C ASP A 34 -12.99 -45.38 23.56
N VAL A 35 -13.41 -44.10 23.51
CA VAL A 35 -12.86 -42.99 24.30
C VAL A 35 -13.94 -42.40 25.19
N ARG A 36 -13.62 -42.25 26.48
CA ARG A 36 -14.38 -41.47 27.46
C ARG A 36 -13.61 -40.20 27.82
N LEU A 37 -14.20 -39.03 27.52
CA LEU A 37 -13.67 -37.72 27.93
C LEU A 37 -14.60 -37.13 28.99
N LYS A 38 -14.11 -36.93 30.21
CA LYS A 38 -14.80 -36.16 31.25
C LYS A 38 -14.29 -34.73 31.21
N VAL A 39 -15.09 -33.83 30.63
CA VAL A 39 -14.77 -32.40 30.53
C VAL A 39 -15.56 -31.70 31.62
N PHE A 40 -14.88 -31.52 32.76
CA PHE A 40 -15.43 -31.02 34.02
C PHE A 40 -16.61 -31.87 34.49
N VAL A 41 -17.83 -31.31 34.47
CA VAL A 41 -19.06 -32.00 34.88
C VAL A 41 -19.69 -32.86 33.77
N GLU A 42 -19.34 -32.65 32.49
CA GLU A 42 -19.94 -33.39 31.36
C GLU A 42 -19.10 -34.58 30.91
N GLU A 43 -19.78 -35.67 30.52
CA GLU A 43 -19.14 -36.90 30.05
C GLU A 43 -19.43 -37.14 28.55
N PHE A 44 -18.40 -37.06 27.72
CA PHE A 44 -18.45 -37.26 26.28
C PHE A 44 -17.95 -38.66 25.87
N HIS A 45 -18.80 -39.41 25.17
CA HIS A 45 -18.45 -40.73 24.63
C HIS A 45 -18.20 -40.60 23.14
N VAL A 46 -16.93 -40.79 22.74
CA VAL A 46 -16.43 -40.49 21.40
C VAL A 46 -15.54 -41.63 20.88
N HIS A 47 -15.07 -41.48 19.65
CA HIS A 47 -14.34 -42.51 18.90
C HIS A 47 -12.91 -42.04 18.63
N SER A 48 -11.90 -42.80 19.06
CA SER A 48 -10.49 -42.45 18.89
C SER A 48 -10.13 -42.20 17.43
N ILE A 49 -10.65 -43.01 16.51
CA ILE A 49 -10.43 -42.86 15.07
C ILE A 49 -10.91 -41.51 14.52
N ILE A 50 -12.02 -40.96 15.02
CA ILE A 50 -12.57 -39.66 14.56
C ILE A 50 -11.75 -38.51 15.17
N LEU A 51 -11.38 -38.61 16.45
CA LEU A 51 -10.46 -37.66 17.07
C LEU A 51 -9.11 -37.61 16.32
N LYS A 52 -8.51 -38.77 16.03
CA LYS A 52 -7.23 -38.88 15.31
C LYS A 52 -7.30 -38.47 13.84
N LEU A 53 -8.48 -38.57 13.21
CA LEU A 53 -8.70 -38.08 11.86
C LEU A 53 -8.63 -36.55 11.81
N HIS A 54 -9.32 -35.88 12.74
CA HIS A 54 -9.52 -34.42 12.70
C HIS A 54 -8.63 -33.61 13.64
N SER A 55 -7.74 -34.24 14.41
CA SER A 55 -6.81 -33.58 15.33
C SER A 55 -5.43 -34.21 15.29
N ASN A 56 -4.42 -33.39 14.97
CA ASN A 56 -3.02 -33.80 15.06
C ASN A 56 -2.57 -34.02 16.52
N TYR A 57 -3.18 -33.29 17.48
CA TYR A 57 -2.98 -33.52 18.92
C TYR A 57 -3.42 -34.94 19.27
N PHE A 58 -4.69 -35.30 19.06
CA PHE A 58 -5.19 -36.63 19.44
C PHE A 58 -4.48 -37.76 18.70
N ARG A 59 -4.01 -37.55 17.46
CA ARG A 59 -3.17 -38.53 16.75
C ARG A 59 -1.86 -38.82 17.49
N ARG A 60 -1.06 -37.79 17.81
CA ARG A 60 0.19 -37.95 18.58
C ARG A 60 -0.05 -38.39 20.03
N PHE A 61 -1.16 -37.93 20.62
CA PHE A 61 -1.44 -38.05 22.04
C PHE A 61 -2.10 -39.40 22.41
N LEU A 62 -2.90 -40.00 21.53
CA LEU A 62 -3.49 -41.33 21.76
C LEU A 62 -2.55 -42.47 21.32
N ASP A 63 -1.74 -42.26 20.27
CA ASP A 63 -0.81 -43.29 19.74
C ASP A 63 0.59 -43.25 20.39
N SER A 64 0.75 -42.52 21.52
CA SER A 64 2.01 -42.40 22.26
C SER A 64 2.32 -43.70 23.03
N PRO A 65 3.53 -44.29 22.88
CA PRO A 65 3.90 -45.55 23.53
C PRO A 65 4.05 -45.44 25.05
N ASP A 66 4.27 -44.22 25.57
CA ASP A 66 4.45 -43.94 27.00
C ASP A 66 3.12 -43.90 27.78
N LYS A 67 2.00 -44.20 27.10
CA LYS A 67 0.67 -44.21 27.71
C LYS A 67 0.13 -45.63 27.80
N PRO A 68 -0.16 -46.13 29.01
CA PRO A 68 -0.77 -47.44 29.14
C PRO A 68 -2.18 -47.39 28.56
N ALA A 69 -2.42 -48.22 27.54
CA ALA A 69 -3.77 -48.61 27.16
C ALA A 69 -4.54 -49.09 28.40
N GLY A 70 -5.84 -48.81 28.46
CA GLY A 70 -6.69 -49.36 29.52
C GLY A 70 -6.54 -50.89 29.61
N PRO A 71 -6.61 -51.49 30.82
CA PRO A 71 -6.54 -52.93 30.96
C PRO A 71 -7.62 -53.61 30.11
N ALA A 72 -7.35 -54.80 29.58
CA ALA A 72 -8.22 -55.48 28.60
C ALA A 72 -9.66 -55.79 29.09
N SER A 73 -9.97 -55.52 30.35
CA SER A 73 -11.30 -55.60 30.98
C SER A 73 -12.05 -54.26 31.06
N ALA A 74 -11.44 -53.13 30.67
CA ALA A 74 -12.06 -51.81 30.71
C ALA A 74 -13.10 -51.63 29.58
N SER A 75 -14.17 -50.87 29.85
CA SER A 75 -15.22 -50.57 28.86
C SER A 75 -14.80 -49.54 27.80
N PHE A 76 -13.76 -48.76 28.09
CA PHE A 76 -13.14 -47.80 27.18
C PHE A 76 -11.64 -48.10 27.07
N HIS A 77 -11.10 -47.95 25.87
CA HIS A 77 -9.66 -48.11 25.63
C HIS A 77 -8.87 -46.91 26.16
N TYR A 78 -9.51 -45.74 26.16
CA TYR A 78 -8.96 -44.45 26.57
C TYR A 78 -9.91 -43.71 27.52
N GLU A 79 -9.38 -43.21 28.64
CA GLU A 79 -10.13 -42.40 29.60
C GLU A 79 -9.34 -41.15 30.01
N TYR A 80 -9.97 -39.99 29.82
CA TYR A 80 -9.37 -38.67 30.08
C TYR A 80 -10.29 -37.80 30.93
N THR A 81 -9.70 -36.95 31.76
CA THR A 81 -10.39 -35.94 32.56
C THR A 81 -9.79 -34.56 32.30
N SER A 82 -10.59 -33.49 32.41
CA SER A 82 -10.08 -32.12 32.45
C SER A 82 -9.31 -31.89 33.75
N VAL A 83 -8.10 -31.35 33.62
CA VAL A 83 -7.27 -30.82 34.71
C VAL A 83 -7.06 -29.33 34.45
N VAL A 84 -7.06 -28.54 35.51
CA VAL A 84 -6.81 -27.09 35.47
C VAL A 84 -5.41 -26.86 36.04
N ASP A 85 -4.57 -26.16 35.27
CA ASP A 85 -3.19 -25.84 35.63
C ASP A 85 -3.15 -24.63 36.60
N GLU A 86 -1.98 -24.36 37.19
CA GLU A 86 -1.80 -23.25 38.15
C GLU A 86 -2.15 -21.86 37.55
N ASP A 87 -2.00 -21.70 36.23
CA ASP A 87 -2.34 -20.49 35.48
C ASP A 87 -3.85 -20.34 35.18
N GLY A 88 -4.68 -21.33 35.54
CA GLY A 88 -6.12 -21.34 35.30
C GLY A 88 -6.55 -21.77 33.88
N GLU A 89 -5.60 -22.10 33.01
CA GLU A 89 -5.86 -22.82 31.76
C GLU A 89 -6.14 -24.32 32.03
N TRP A 90 -6.72 -25.02 31.06
CA TRP A 90 -7.13 -26.42 31.25
C TRP A 90 -6.79 -27.33 30.05
N ALA A 91 -6.53 -28.60 30.35
CA ALA A 91 -6.17 -29.62 29.37
C ALA A 91 -6.82 -30.98 29.69
N LEU A 92 -6.78 -31.89 28.72
CA LEU A 92 -7.24 -33.28 28.89
C LEU A 92 -6.09 -34.20 29.28
N GLU A 93 -6.11 -34.68 30.53
CA GLU A 93 -5.12 -35.60 31.07
C GLU A 93 -5.67 -37.02 31.29
N PRO A 94 -4.82 -38.08 31.25
CA PRO A 94 -5.23 -39.42 31.61
C PRO A 94 -5.90 -39.47 32.99
N ALA A 95 -7.05 -40.14 33.08
CA ALA A 95 -7.86 -40.19 34.31
C ALA A 95 -7.16 -40.87 35.51
N ASN A 96 -5.99 -41.49 35.31
CA ASN A 96 -5.15 -42.08 36.35
C ASN A 96 -4.01 -41.16 36.83
N LYS A 97 -3.86 -39.95 36.28
CA LYS A 97 -2.83 -38.96 36.66
C LYS A 97 -3.43 -37.66 37.21
N GLY A 98 -4.51 -37.17 36.59
CA GLY A 98 -5.15 -35.91 36.96
C GLY A 98 -6.09 -36.01 38.17
N VAL A 99 -6.11 -34.98 39.01
CA VAL A 99 -7.22 -34.74 39.95
C VAL A 99 -8.37 -34.11 39.16
N PRO A 100 -9.59 -34.68 39.14
CA PRO A 100 -10.70 -34.08 38.39
C PRO A 100 -11.07 -32.70 38.93
N SER A 101 -11.08 -31.69 38.07
CA SER A 101 -11.64 -30.38 38.43
C SER A 101 -13.17 -30.42 38.36
N GLU A 102 -13.83 -30.04 39.45
CA GLU A 102 -15.31 -29.90 39.53
C GLU A 102 -15.80 -28.47 39.23
N ALA A 103 -14.89 -27.51 39.02
CA ALA A 103 -15.24 -26.12 38.74
C ALA A 103 -15.23 -25.84 37.23
N THR A 104 -16.30 -25.21 36.72
CA THR A 104 -16.41 -24.83 35.31
C THR A 104 -16.91 -23.41 35.07
N PRO A 105 -16.37 -22.69 34.09
CA PRO A 105 -17.12 -21.76 33.27
C PRO A 105 -17.87 -22.55 32.19
N ASP A 106 -19.21 -22.50 32.19
CA ASP A 106 -20.08 -23.25 31.24
C ASP A 106 -19.69 -23.06 29.76
N LEU A 107 -19.08 -21.91 29.43
CA LEU A 107 -18.59 -21.54 28.11
C LEU A 107 -17.52 -22.49 27.56
N GLU A 108 -16.61 -23.00 28.41
CA GLU A 108 -15.51 -23.88 27.97
C GLU A 108 -16.04 -25.27 27.57
N THR A 109 -16.94 -25.82 28.39
CA THR A 109 -17.60 -27.11 28.12
C THR A 109 -18.45 -27.06 26.86
N GLU A 110 -19.24 -26.00 26.69
CA GLU A 110 -20.06 -25.82 25.48
C GLU A 110 -19.20 -25.60 24.23
N ALA A 111 -18.12 -24.84 24.33
CA ALA A 111 -17.16 -24.67 23.24
C ALA A 111 -16.46 -25.99 22.86
N PHE A 112 -16.06 -26.81 23.84
CA PHE A 112 -15.50 -28.14 23.59
C PHE A 112 -16.54 -29.09 22.98
N ARG A 113 -17.80 -29.02 23.42
CA ARG A 113 -18.92 -29.76 22.81
C ARG A 113 -19.13 -29.36 21.36
N LYS A 114 -18.98 -28.07 21.01
CA LYS A 114 -19.05 -27.57 19.63
C LYS A 114 -17.85 -28.00 18.78
N LEU A 115 -16.64 -28.04 19.36
CA LEU A 115 -15.47 -28.66 18.73
C LEU A 115 -15.71 -30.15 18.39
N LEU A 116 -16.32 -30.91 19.31
CA LEU A 116 -16.74 -32.28 19.01
C LEU A 116 -17.85 -32.34 17.94
N CYS A 117 -18.83 -31.42 17.94
CA CYS A 117 -19.81 -31.34 16.85
C CYS A 117 -19.13 -31.13 15.49
N ALA A 118 -18.13 -30.25 15.39
CA ALA A 118 -17.33 -30.09 14.18
C ALA A 118 -16.65 -31.40 13.76
N MET A 119 -15.94 -32.08 14.67
CA MET A 119 -15.29 -33.37 14.41
C MET A 119 -16.25 -34.49 13.95
N TYR A 120 -17.53 -34.39 14.32
CA TYR A 120 -18.58 -35.35 13.91
C TYR A 120 -19.46 -34.85 12.77
N ASN A 121 -19.14 -33.69 12.16
CA ASN A 121 -19.96 -32.99 11.18
C ASN A 121 -21.44 -32.86 11.60
N ARG A 122 -21.67 -32.61 12.90
CA ARG A 122 -22.98 -32.33 13.48
C ARG A 122 -23.23 -30.81 13.46
N PRO A 123 -24.47 -30.36 13.19
CA PRO A 123 -24.78 -28.93 13.24
C PRO A 123 -24.57 -28.35 14.64
N TYR A 124 -23.99 -27.17 14.69
CA TYR A 124 -23.85 -26.31 15.87
C TYR A 124 -24.06 -24.85 15.44
N THR A 125 -24.25 -23.94 16.39
CA THR A 125 -24.36 -22.49 16.13
C THR A 125 -23.37 -21.73 17.02
N ILE A 126 -23.11 -20.45 16.72
CA ILE A 126 -22.15 -19.62 17.48
C ILE A 126 -22.87 -18.36 17.98
N ILE A 127 -23.04 -18.26 19.30
CA ILE A 127 -23.94 -17.29 19.93
C ILE A 127 -23.26 -15.93 20.08
N ASN A 128 -22.01 -15.90 20.57
CA ASN A 128 -21.28 -14.68 20.87
C ASN A 128 -19.78 -14.76 20.49
N THR A 129 -19.07 -13.62 20.41
CA THR A 129 -17.68 -13.59 19.92
C THR A 129 -16.71 -14.26 20.90
N SER A 130 -17.06 -14.26 22.18
CA SER A 130 -16.33 -14.99 23.22
C SER A 130 -16.38 -16.49 22.97
N GLU A 131 -17.52 -17.02 22.54
CA GLU A 131 -17.66 -18.43 22.15
C GLU A 131 -16.83 -18.77 20.91
N LEU A 132 -16.87 -17.95 19.85
CA LEU A 132 -15.97 -18.16 18.69
C LEU A 132 -14.50 -18.13 19.11
N LYS A 133 -14.11 -17.20 19.99
CA LYS A 133 -12.76 -17.09 20.53
C LYS A 133 -12.35 -18.36 21.29
N VAL A 134 -13.20 -18.89 22.15
CA VAL A 134 -12.92 -20.11 22.93
C VAL A 134 -12.86 -21.34 22.01
N ILE A 135 -13.83 -21.53 21.11
CA ILE A 135 -13.80 -22.64 20.13
C ILE A 135 -12.52 -22.56 19.28
N THR A 136 -12.17 -21.37 18.78
CA THR A 136 -10.93 -21.18 18.00
C THR A 136 -9.69 -21.51 18.83
N ARG A 137 -9.63 -21.08 20.10
CA ARG A 137 -8.53 -21.40 21.03
C ARG A 137 -8.39 -22.89 21.29
N LEU A 138 -9.50 -23.58 21.58
CA LEU A 138 -9.53 -25.03 21.79
C LEU A 138 -9.13 -25.77 20.51
N ALA A 139 -9.58 -25.30 19.34
CA ALA A 139 -9.20 -25.87 18.05
C ALA A 139 -7.71 -25.64 17.70
N ASP A 140 -7.12 -24.50 18.08
CA ASP A 140 -5.69 -24.21 17.96
C ASP A 140 -4.90 -25.19 18.86
N TYR A 141 -5.24 -25.24 20.15
CA TYR A 141 -4.62 -26.12 21.16
C TYR A 141 -4.70 -27.61 20.81
N TYR A 142 -5.90 -28.11 20.45
CA TYR A 142 -6.09 -29.50 20.03
C TYR A 142 -5.75 -29.74 18.55
N CYS A 143 -5.11 -28.78 17.86
CA CYS A 143 -4.68 -28.89 16.46
C CYS A 143 -5.78 -29.43 15.51
N ALA A 144 -6.96 -28.83 15.62
CA ALA A 144 -8.22 -29.18 14.96
C ALA A 144 -8.87 -27.97 14.24
N LEU A 145 -8.13 -26.87 14.04
CA LEU A 145 -8.58 -25.71 13.24
C LEU A 145 -9.18 -26.09 11.87
N PRO A 146 -8.63 -27.04 11.09
CA PRO A 146 -9.18 -27.36 9.77
C PRO A 146 -10.62 -27.87 9.79
N ILE A 147 -10.99 -28.72 10.76
CA ILE A 147 -12.36 -29.27 10.83
C ILE A 147 -13.37 -28.25 11.39
N VAL A 148 -12.92 -27.38 12.31
CA VAL A 148 -13.74 -26.26 12.78
C VAL A 148 -13.99 -25.31 11.63
N SER A 149 -12.96 -24.93 10.88
CA SER A 149 -13.09 -24.08 9.69
C SER A 149 -14.05 -24.69 8.65
N ALA A 150 -13.84 -25.95 8.26
CA ALA A 150 -14.68 -26.63 7.27
C ALA A 150 -16.18 -26.71 7.65
N THR A 151 -16.50 -26.72 8.95
CA THR A 151 -17.89 -26.76 9.44
C THR A 151 -18.46 -25.39 9.82
N LEU A 152 -17.62 -24.36 9.91
CA LEU A 152 -17.97 -23.05 10.42
C LEU A 152 -19.00 -22.32 9.54
N SER A 153 -18.94 -22.49 8.22
CA SER A 153 -19.93 -21.92 7.29
C SER A 153 -21.36 -22.31 7.67
N GLY A 154 -21.58 -23.60 7.99
CA GLY A 154 -22.87 -24.10 8.46
C GLY A 154 -23.25 -23.54 9.83
N ALA A 155 -22.28 -23.38 10.73
CA ALA A 155 -22.51 -22.86 12.08
C ALA A 155 -22.76 -21.34 12.13
N LEU A 156 -22.23 -20.59 11.16
CA LEU A 156 -22.43 -19.15 11.02
C LEU A 156 -23.73 -18.80 10.30
N THR A 157 -24.29 -19.74 9.53
CA THR A 157 -25.59 -19.60 8.86
C THR A 157 -26.71 -19.54 9.92
N GLY A 158 -27.01 -18.32 10.40
CA GLY A 158 -27.94 -18.05 11.50
C GLY A 158 -27.31 -17.48 12.78
N SER A 159 -26.01 -17.16 12.78
CA SER A 159 -25.27 -16.61 13.94
C SER A 159 -24.99 -15.10 13.76
N PRO A 160 -25.17 -14.25 14.80
CA PRO A 160 -25.31 -12.80 14.60
C PRO A 160 -24.01 -11.96 14.57
N MET A 161 -22.83 -12.49 14.18
CA MET A 161 -21.57 -11.72 14.34
C MET A 161 -20.39 -12.10 13.45
N PHE A 162 -19.48 -11.14 13.30
CA PHE A 162 -18.26 -11.23 12.48
C PHE A 162 -17.08 -10.47 13.14
N GLN A 163 -15.89 -11.11 13.23
CA GLN A 163 -14.61 -10.50 13.66
C GLN A 163 -13.42 -11.08 12.86
N THR A 164 -12.60 -10.21 12.27
CA THR A 164 -11.63 -10.55 11.20
C THR A 164 -10.46 -11.43 11.63
N VAL A 165 -9.94 -11.25 12.85
CA VAL A 165 -8.73 -11.96 13.32
C VAL A 165 -8.96 -13.47 13.46
N TYR A 166 -10.16 -13.88 13.91
CA TYR A 166 -10.52 -15.30 14.00
C TYR A 166 -10.71 -15.92 12.63
N ALA A 167 -11.27 -15.19 11.69
CA ALA A 167 -11.42 -15.63 10.30
C ALA A 167 -10.08 -15.99 9.65
N MET A 168 -9.06 -15.16 9.90
CA MET A 168 -7.69 -15.36 9.42
C MET A 168 -7.03 -16.58 10.07
N LYS A 169 -7.11 -16.70 11.41
CA LYS A 169 -6.62 -17.91 12.12
C LYS A 169 -7.29 -19.20 11.67
N LEU A 170 -8.57 -19.14 11.33
CA LEU A 170 -9.35 -20.28 10.84
C LEU A 170 -9.12 -20.56 9.33
N ARG A 171 -8.38 -19.70 8.61
CA ARG A 171 -8.22 -19.74 7.15
C ARG A 171 -9.57 -19.81 6.38
N HIS A 172 -10.62 -19.23 6.96
CA HIS A 172 -11.98 -19.38 6.46
C HIS A 172 -12.34 -18.26 5.49
N SER A 173 -12.23 -18.50 4.18
CA SER A 173 -12.40 -17.50 3.12
C SER A 173 -13.68 -16.66 3.26
N VAL A 174 -14.87 -17.27 3.32
CA VAL A 174 -16.15 -16.53 3.36
C VAL A 174 -16.27 -15.62 4.58
N LEU A 175 -16.03 -16.15 5.78
CA LEU A 175 -15.98 -15.38 7.02
C LEU A 175 -14.92 -14.26 6.95
N PHE A 176 -13.77 -14.51 6.32
CA PHE A 176 -12.72 -13.50 6.20
C PHE A 176 -13.15 -12.37 5.26
N ARG A 177 -13.69 -12.66 4.08
CA ARG A 177 -14.27 -11.66 3.16
C ARG A 177 -15.29 -10.79 3.89
N GLU A 178 -16.25 -11.43 4.57
CA GLU A 178 -17.30 -10.77 5.36
C GLU A 178 -16.74 -9.79 6.41
N CYS A 179 -15.78 -10.24 7.22
CA CYS A 179 -15.15 -9.41 8.25
C CYS A 179 -14.25 -8.32 7.66
N PHE A 180 -13.57 -8.62 6.54
CA PHE A 180 -12.65 -7.74 5.84
C PHE A 180 -13.38 -6.55 5.22
N MET A 181 -14.47 -6.78 4.49
CA MET A 181 -15.31 -5.72 3.92
C MET A 181 -15.88 -4.80 5.01
N ARG A 182 -16.43 -5.37 6.09
CA ARG A 182 -16.95 -4.59 7.23
C ARG A 182 -15.88 -3.73 7.92
N LEU A 183 -14.61 -4.14 7.87
CA LEU A 183 -13.47 -3.41 8.40
C LEU A 183 -12.99 -2.32 7.42
N ALA A 184 -12.86 -2.64 6.12
CA ALA A 184 -12.53 -1.69 5.06
C ALA A 184 -13.56 -0.55 4.98
N ALA A 185 -14.86 -0.87 5.04
CA ALA A 185 -15.96 0.10 5.04
C ALA A 185 -15.88 1.18 6.14
N ARG A 186 -15.13 0.90 7.22
CA ARG A 186 -14.95 1.79 8.38
C ARG A 186 -13.53 2.31 8.51
N TRP A 187 -12.63 1.98 7.58
CA TRP A 187 -11.20 2.19 7.73
C TRP A 187 -10.83 3.66 7.98
N GLY A 188 -11.42 4.58 7.21
CA GLY A 188 -11.24 6.03 7.39
C GLY A 188 -11.65 6.58 8.77
N GLN A 189 -12.47 5.86 9.55
CA GLN A 189 -12.86 6.28 10.91
C GLN A 189 -11.70 6.12 11.90
N PHE A 190 -10.79 5.17 11.68
CA PHE A 190 -9.66 4.88 12.58
C PHE A 190 -8.54 5.92 12.54
N PHE A 191 -8.47 6.73 11.47
CA PHE A 191 -7.47 7.79 11.31
C PHE A 191 -7.95 9.16 11.83
N SER A 192 -9.15 9.24 12.42
CA SER A 192 -9.61 10.45 13.11
C SER A 192 -8.89 10.64 14.46
N GLU A 193 -8.74 11.89 14.91
CA GLU A 193 -7.84 12.28 16.01
C GLU A 193 -8.13 11.63 17.38
N ASP A 194 -9.29 11.00 17.57
CA ASP A 194 -9.70 10.36 18.84
C ASP A 194 -9.11 8.93 19.01
N GLN A 195 -7.82 8.76 18.67
CA GLN A 195 -7.09 7.47 18.65
C GLN A 195 -7.17 6.69 19.97
N ALA A 196 -7.35 7.39 21.10
CA ALA A 196 -7.31 6.85 22.46
C ALA A 196 -8.42 5.83 22.80
N LYS A 197 -9.47 5.68 21.97
CA LYS A 197 -10.60 4.76 22.23
C LYS A 197 -10.66 3.54 21.32
N CYS A 198 -9.82 3.45 20.30
CA CYS A 198 -9.89 2.36 19.34
C CYS A 198 -8.99 1.18 19.79
N PRO A 199 -9.51 -0.07 19.86
CA PRO A 199 -8.70 -1.24 20.20
C PRO A 199 -7.80 -1.64 19.01
N VAL A 200 -6.76 -0.85 18.75
CA VAL A 200 -5.87 -0.95 17.57
C VAL A 200 -4.77 -2.02 17.71
N GLN A 201 -4.66 -2.70 18.86
CA GLN A 201 -3.72 -3.81 19.06
C GLN A 201 -3.87 -4.96 18.05
N PHE A 202 -5.00 -5.06 17.34
CA PHE A 202 -5.22 -6.04 16.28
C PHE A 202 -4.65 -5.62 14.91
N ILE A 203 -4.21 -4.37 14.72
CA ILE A 203 -3.61 -3.85 13.46
C ILE A 203 -2.07 -3.97 13.49
N LEU A 204 -1.55 -4.99 14.21
CA LEU A 204 -0.12 -5.31 14.24
C LEU A 204 0.31 -6.22 13.09
N ASP A 205 -0.63 -6.82 12.35
CA ASP A 205 -0.31 -7.64 11.17
C ASP A 205 -0.11 -6.75 9.91
N PRO A 206 1.11 -6.69 9.32
CA PRO A 206 1.38 -5.83 8.18
C PRO A 206 0.80 -6.35 6.85
N VAL A 207 0.40 -7.62 6.77
CA VAL A 207 -0.25 -8.20 5.59
C VAL A 207 -1.71 -7.77 5.59
N LEU A 208 -2.43 -8.01 6.70
CA LEU A 208 -3.83 -7.63 6.86
C LEU A 208 -4.03 -6.12 6.70
N ARG A 209 -3.14 -5.30 7.26
CA ARG A 209 -3.16 -3.84 7.06
C ARG A 209 -3.09 -3.48 5.56
N ARG A 210 -2.07 -3.95 4.84
CA ARG A 210 -1.90 -3.67 3.39
C ARG A 210 -3.09 -4.13 2.54
N LEU A 211 -3.74 -5.24 2.92
CA LEU A 211 -4.97 -5.70 2.26
C LEU A 211 -6.12 -4.71 2.50
N ILE A 212 -6.35 -4.27 3.73
CA ILE A 212 -7.43 -3.33 4.07
C ILE A 212 -7.19 -1.96 3.44
N ASP A 213 -5.96 -1.45 3.48
CA ASP A 213 -5.55 -0.22 2.79
C ASP A 213 -5.87 -0.32 1.29
N GLY A 214 -5.63 -1.48 0.67
CA GLY A 214 -6.02 -1.77 -0.72
C GLY A 214 -7.52 -1.74 -0.99
N ALA A 215 -8.32 -2.44 -0.20
CA ALA A 215 -9.78 -2.42 -0.33
C ALA A 215 -10.38 -1.04 -0.07
N TYR A 216 -9.82 -0.28 0.89
CA TYR A 216 -10.25 1.09 1.13
C TYR A 216 -9.83 2.05 0.00
N THR A 217 -8.70 1.79 -0.68
CA THR A 217 -8.31 2.50 -1.91
C THR A 217 -9.38 2.33 -2.97
N GLU A 218 -9.83 1.09 -3.21
CA GLU A 218 -10.86 0.75 -4.20
C GLU A 218 -12.20 1.43 -3.89
N ILE A 219 -12.63 1.45 -2.62
CA ILE A 219 -13.81 2.21 -2.18
C ILE A 219 -13.63 3.71 -2.47
N CYS A 220 -12.46 4.28 -2.21
CA CYS A 220 -12.18 5.69 -2.49
C CYS A 220 -12.17 6.00 -3.99
N GLN A 221 -11.68 5.07 -4.84
CA GLN A 221 -11.70 5.19 -6.29
C GLN A 221 -13.12 5.15 -6.85
N ASN A 222 -13.94 4.17 -6.44
CA ASN A 222 -15.35 4.08 -6.84
C ASN A 222 -16.14 5.32 -6.38
N LEU A 223 -15.85 5.81 -5.18
CA LEU A 223 -16.45 7.03 -4.64
C LEU A 223 -16.04 8.26 -5.46
N LEU A 224 -14.78 8.36 -5.87
CA LEU A 224 -14.27 9.44 -6.71
C LEU A 224 -14.98 9.47 -8.06
N VAL A 225 -15.06 8.34 -8.78
CA VAL A 225 -15.78 8.20 -10.06
C VAL A 225 -17.23 8.68 -9.94
N VAL A 226 -17.97 8.26 -8.91
CA VAL A 226 -19.35 8.72 -8.70
C VAL A 226 -19.45 10.23 -8.46
N ASN A 227 -18.50 10.84 -7.74
CA ASN A 227 -18.50 12.31 -7.56
C ASN A 227 -18.14 13.05 -8.85
N GLN A 228 -17.27 12.47 -9.70
CA GLN A 228 -16.92 13.02 -11.01
C GLN A 228 -18.11 12.99 -11.98
N GLU A 229 -18.83 11.87 -12.05
CA GLU A 229 -20.03 11.74 -12.88
C GLU A 229 -21.18 12.63 -12.38
N LEU A 230 -21.34 12.75 -11.05
CA LEU A 230 -22.28 13.70 -10.46
C LEU A 230 -21.93 15.15 -10.81
N LEU A 231 -20.63 15.51 -10.80
CA LEU A 231 -20.15 16.83 -11.19
C LEU A 231 -20.41 17.10 -12.68
N ARG A 232 -20.15 16.12 -13.55
CA ARG A 232 -20.44 16.18 -14.98
C ARG A 232 -21.93 16.43 -15.22
N ALA A 233 -22.80 15.66 -14.56
CA ALA A 233 -24.26 15.82 -14.60
C ALA A 233 -24.72 17.22 -14.14
N CYS A 234 -24.10 17.76 -13.09
CA CYS A 234 -24.39 19.11 -12.59
C CYS A 234 -23.99 20.22 -13.57
N MET A 235 -22.94 20.01 -14.38
CA MET A 235 -22.47 20.98 -15.36
C MET A 235 -23.26 20.93 -16.68
N THR A 236 -23.77 19.75 -17.07
CA THR A 236 -24.54 19.57 -18.30
C THR A 236 -26.05 19.81 -18.11
N SER A 237 -26.62 19.47 -16.94
CA SER A 237 -28.07 19.52 -16.69
C SER A 237 -28.47 20.58 -15.66
N TYR A 238 -29.16 21.63 -16.14
CA TYR A 238 -29.78 22.63 -15.27
C TYR A 238 -30.85 22.01 -14.34
N SER A 239 -31.53 20.95 -14.80
CA SER A 239 -32.52 20.18 -14.01
C SER A 239 -31.87 19.57 -12.76
N MET A 240 -30.76 18.85 -12.94
CA MET A 240 -30.04 18.16 -11.86
C MET A 240 -29.61 19.14 -10.75
N SER A 241 -29.11 20.32 -11.12
CA SER A 241 -28.74 21.39 -10.19
C SER A 241 -29.92 21.92 -9.33
N SER A 242 -31.15 21.77 -9.81
CA SER A 242 -32.37 22.17 -9.10
C SER A 242 -32.87 21.05 -8.17
N ASN A 243 -32.74 19.79 -8.58
CA ASN A 243 -33.16 18.63 -7.81
C ASN A 243 -32.19 18.31 -6.67
N LEU A 244 -30.89 18.54 -6.85
CA LEU A 244 -29.90 18.51 -5.77
C LEU A 244 -30.18 19.52 -4.63
N ARG A 245 -31.01 20.55 -4.85
CA ARG A 245 -31.47 21.45 -3.77
C ARG A 245 -32.43 20.77 -2.80
N GLN A 246 -33.06 19.65 -3.17
CA GLN A 246 -33.85 18.84 -2.24
C GLN A 246 -32.95 18.15 -1.20
N PHE A 247 -31.68 17.91 -1.55
CA PHE A 247 -30.63 17.37 -0.68
C PHE A 247 -30.02 18.43 0.27
N LYS A 248 -30.66 19.62 0.43
CA LYS A 248 -30.24 20.63 1.42
C LYS A 248 -30.36 20.19 2.89
N LYS A 249 -31.13 19.13 3.20
CA LYS A 249 -31.31 18.62 4.57
C LYS A 249 -30.14 17.81 5.12
N PHE A 250 -29.08 17.61 4.34
CA PHE A 250 -28.00 16.65 4.62
C PHE A 250 -26.86 17.23 5.50
N ASP A 251 -26.96 18.51 5.87
CA ASP A 251 -25.96 19.21 6.70
C ASP A 251 -26.27 19.05 8.20
N GLN A 252 -25.65 18.05 8.87
CA GLN A 252 -25.29 18.10 10.30
C GLN A 252 -24.53 16.88 10.87
N THR A 253 -24.63 15.67 10.29
CA THR A 253 -23.95 14.49 10.87
C THR A 253 -22.49 14.42 10.45
N THR A 254 -21.59 14.54 11.43
CA THR A 254 -20.12 14.68 11.33
C THR A 254 -19.34 13.47 10.78
N VAL A 255 -19.97 12.57 10.03
CA VAL A 255 -19.29 11.41 9.43
C VAL A 255 -18.59 11.87 8.15
N GLY A 256 -17.35 11.40 7.94
CA GLY A 256 -16.49 11.85 6.84
C GLY A 256 -17.06 11.54 5.43
N PRO A 257 -16.49 12.18 4.39
CA PRO A 257 -16.98 12.10 3.00
C PRO A 257 -17.10 10.66 2.47
N GLY A 258 -16.21 9.75 2.91
CA GLY A 258 -16.22 8.33 2.56
C GLY A 258 -17.05 7.43 3.48
N SER A 259 -18.04 7.97 4.20
CA SER A 259 -18.85 7.21 5.16
C SER A 259 -20.33 7.59 5.15
N ASN A 260 -20.87 7.95 3.98
CA ASN A 260 -22.28 8.33 3.83
C ASN A 260 -22.92 7.64 2.61
N ALA A 261 -22.82 6.30 2.57
CA ALA A 261 -23.42 5.47 1.52
C ALA A 261 -24.92 5.76 1.30
N TRP A 262 -25.64 6.15 2.36
CA TRP A 262 -27.03 6.59 2.29
C TRP A 262 -27.28 7.75 1.32
N LEU A 263 -26.39 8.76 1.26
CA LEU A 263 -26.53 9.86 0.30
C LEU A 263 -26.54 9.35 -1.15
N TYR A 264 -25.60 8.48 -1.48
CA TYR A 264 -25.48 7.89 -2.81
C TYR A 264 -26.66 6.94 -3.11
N ARG A 265 -27.19 6.24 -2.10
CA ARG A 265 -28.38 5.40 -2.23
C ARG A 265 -29.66 6.19 -2.48
N GLU A 266 -29.85 7.34 -1.82
CA GLU A 266 -30.94 8.28 -2.12
C GLU A 266 -30.81 8.85 -3.53
N LEU A 267 -29.59 9.20 -3.97
CA LEU A 267 -29.32 9.65 -5.34
C LEU A 267 -29.67 8.58 -6.39
N GLN A 268 -29.26 7.33 -6.18
CA GLN A 268 -29.62 6.20 -7.07
C GLN A 268 -31.15 5.97 -7.10
N THR A 269 -31.82 6.07 -5.95
CA THR A 269 -33.28 5.93 -5.85
C THR A 269 -34.00 7.07 -6.58
N TYR A 270 -33.46 8.28 -6.50
CA TYR A 270 -33.95 9.45 -7.22
C TYR A 270 -33.83 9.27 -8.75
N LEU A 271 -32.65 8.90 -9.26
CA LEU A 271 -32.42 8.65 -10.69
C LEU A 271 -33.34 7.55 -11.23
N ALA A 272 -33.49 6.44 -10.49
CA ALA A 272 -34.38 5.34 -10.87
C ALA A 272 -35.88 5.73 -10.88
N ASN A 273 -36.28 6.79 -10.16
CA ASN A 273 -37.63 7.34 -10.24
C ASN A 273 -37.76 8.32 -11.42
N GLU A 274 -36.77 9.18 -11.67
CA GLU A 274 -36.76 10.12 -12.82
C GLU A 274 -36.75 9.35 -14.16
N ARG A 275 -35.99 8.24 -14.26
CA ARG A 275 -36.01 7.30 -15.40
C ARG A 275 -37.41 6.71 -15.61
N ARG A 276 -38.08 6.24 -14.55
CA ARG A 276 -39.47 5.72 -14.62
C ARG A 276 -40.48 6.79 -15.05
N GLU A 277 -40.34 8.02 -14.56
CA GLU A 277 -41.20 9.13 -15.01
C GLU A 277 -40.99 9.41 -16.51
N PHE A 278 -39.74 9.49 -16.97
CA PHE A 278 -39.39 9.70 -18.38
C PHE A 278 -39.90 8.57 -19.30
N GLU A 279 -39.84 7.32 -18.85
CA GLU A 279 -40.42 6.16 -19.54
C GLU A 279 -41.95 6.24 -19.69
N THR A 280 -42.65 6.94 -18.78
CA THR A 280 -44.10 7.15 -18.91
C THR A 280 -44.49 8.31 -19.84
N TRP A 281 -43.55 9.20 -20.18
CA TRP A 281 -43.84 10.33 -21.08
C TRP A 281 -44.05 9.90 -22.52
N ASN A 282 -44.89 10.65 -23.23
CA ASN A 282 -45.19 10.36 -24.63
C ASN A 282 -44.03 10.78 -25.55
N VAL A 283 -44.01 10.23 -26.78
CA VAL A 283 -42.91 10.45 -27.74
C VAL A 283 -42.71 11.94 -28.07
N SER A 284 -43.79 12.73 -28.10
CA SER A 284 -43.70 14.19 -28.29
C SER A 284 -43.03 14.92 -27.13
N GLU A 285 -43.31 14.52 -25.89
CA GLU A 285 -42.66 15.08 -24.69
C GLU A 285 -41.16 14.74 -24.67
N ARG A 286 -40.79 13.48 -24.95
CA ARG A 286 -39.38 13.07 -25.03
C ARG A 286 -38.62 13.86 -26.11
N ASN A 287 -39.18 13.96 -27.32
CA ASN A 287 -38.56 14.71 -28.42
C ASN A 287 -38.46 16.23 -28.15
N SER A 288 -39.28 16.76 -27.23
CA SER A 288 -39.22 18.19 -26.84
C SER A 288 -38.12 18.51 -25.82
N ARG A 289 -37.57 17.48 -25.14
CA ARG A 289 -36.46 17.62 -24.17
C ARG A 289 -35.20 16.98 -24.74
N HIS A 290 -34.59 17.66 -25.71
CA HIS A 290 -33.35 17.22 -26.34
C HIS A 290 -32.12 17.25 -25.41
N ASP A 291 -32.20 17.93 -24.26
CA ASP A 291 -31.18 17.95 -23.21
C ASP A 291 -31.34 16.79 -22.21
N ALA A 292 -31.71 15.60 -22.71
CA ALA A 292 -31.71 14.37 -21.92
C ALA A 292 -30.25 13.97 -21.65
N TRP A 293 -29.70 14.44 -20.52
CA TRP A 293 -28.40 14.00 -20.02
C TRP A 293 -28.43 12.47 -19.87
N ASP A 294 -27.41 11.81 -20.44
CA ASP A 294 -27.26 10.37 -20.34
C ASP A 294 -26.83 10.00 -18.92
N SER A 295 -27.75 9.41 -18.16
CA SER A 295 -27.52 9.05 -16.77
C SER A 295 -26.89 7.67 -16.60
N GLU A 296 -26.66 6.93 -17.69
CA GLU A 296 -26.12 5.57 -17.67
C GLU A 296 -24.75 5.51 -16.97
N ASP A 297 -23.79 6.39 -17.31
CA ASP A 297 -22.47 6.48 -16.66
C ASP A 297 -22.56 6.66 -15.12
N LEU A 298 -23.46 7.52 -14.63
CA LEU A 298 -23.63 7.77 -13.19
C LEU A 298 -24.39 6.62 -12.50
N GLU A 299 -25.37 6.01 -13.17
CA GLU A 299 -26.11 4.86 -12.65
C GLU A 299 -25.20 3.64 -12.50
N ASP A 300 -24.35 3.36 -13.50
CA ASP A 300 -23.32 2.31 -13.47
C ASP A 300 -22.29 2.54 -12.36
N ALA A 301 -21.76 3.77 -12.24
CA ALA A 301 -20.84 4.12 -11.18
C ALA A 301 -21.50 3.98 -9.78
N LEU A 302 -22.78 4.37 -9.64
CA LEU A 302 -23.55 4.19 -8.42
C LEU A 302 -23.84 2.71 -8.11
N GLU A 303 -24.10 1.87 -9.13
CA GLU A 303 -24.28 0.44 -8.94
C GLU A 303 -22.98 -0.23 -8.45
N LEU A 304 -21.83 0.13 -9.03
CA LEU A 304 -20.52 -0.33 -8.54
C LEU A 304 -20.26 0.12 -7.10
N LEU A 305 -20.47 1.40 -6.77
CA LEU A 305 -20.25 1.94 -5.43
C LEU A 305 -21.20 1.36 -4.37
N LEU A 306 -22.45 1.09 -4.74
CA LEU A 306 -23.51 0.57 -3.86
C LEU A 306 -23.69 -0.95 -3.97
N LYS A 307 -22.76 -1.65 -4.62
CA LYS A 307 -22.73 -3.11 -4.64
C LYS A 307 -22.54 -3.66 -3.23
N ASN A 308 -23.33 -4.67 -2.86
CA ASN A 308 -23.13 -5.44 -1.64
C ASN A 308 -22.37 -6.73 -1.98
N ASN A 309 -21.10 -6.83 -1.60
CA ASN A 309 -20.30 -8.04 -1.76
C ASN A 309 -20.31 -8.95 -0.50
N LEU A 310 -21.05 -8.62 0.57
CA LEU A 310 -21.17 -9.47 1.76
C LEU A 310 -21.81 -10.82 1.39
N PHE A 311 -21.25 -11.92 1.90
CA PHE A 311 -21.64 -13.28 1.55
C PHE A 311 -22.53 -13.94 2.62
N LEU A 312 -22.39 -13.52 3.88
CA LEU A 312 -23.12 -14.09 5.03
C LEU A 312 -24.29 -13.20 5.47
N GLU A 313 -24.38 -11.99 4.93
CA GLU A 313 -25.50 -11.09 5.14
C GLU A 313 -26.72 -11.54 4.33
N GLN A 314 -27.65 -12.23 4.99
CA GLN A 314 -28.88 -12.73 4.37
C GLN A 314 -29.97 -11.65 4.21
N SER A 315 -29.78 -10.45 4.76
CA SER A 315 -30.71 -9.35 4.53
C SER A 315 -30.48 -8.72 3.16
N GLU A 316 -31.56 -8.34 2.48
CA GLU A 316 -31.49 -7.58 1.21
C GLU A 316 -30.98 -6.13 1.39
N CYS A 317 -30.45 -5.78 2.57
CA CYS A 317 -29.92 -4.46 2.87
C CYS A 317 -28.75 -4.11 1.96
N LYS A 318 -28.87 -3.00 1.24
CA LYS A 318 -27.80 -2.43 0.42
C LYS A 318 -26.99 -1.40 1.21
N PRO A 319 -25.76 -1.06 0.78
CA PRO A 319 -25.05 0.14 1.21
C PRO A 319 -25.99 1.35 1.28
N GLY A 320 -25.99 2.04 2.42
CA GLY A 320 -26.91 3.14 2.69
C GLY A 320 -28.21 2.78 3.40
N GLU A 321 -28.51 1.50 3.62
CA GLU A 321 -29.73 1.03 4.30
C GLU A 321 -29.44 0.39 5.67
N GLY A 322 -30.41 0.44 6.58
CA GLY A 322 -30.37 -0.25 7.87
C GLY A 322 -29.08 0.03 8.67
N ILE A 323 -28.37 -1.05 9.04
CA ILE A 323 -27.09 -0.98 9.76
C ILE A 323 -25.90 -0.56 8.87
N TYR A 324 -26.09 -0.51 7.55
CA TYR A 324 -25.09 -0.12 6.55
C TYR A 324 -25.28 1.32 6.04
N LYS A 325 -26.07 2.14 6.74
CA LYS A 325 -26.36 3.54 6.38
C LYS A 325 -25.12 4.36 6.04
N THR A 326 -24.00 4.12 6.73
CA THR A 326 -22.73 4.85 6.57
C THR A 326 -21.64 4.06 5.86
N SER A 327 -21.93 2.85 5.36
CA SER A 327 -20.91 1.86 4.99
C SER A 327 -21.01 1.47 3.51
N PHE A 328 -19.91 1.58 2.79
CA PHE A 328 -19.75 1.01 1.45
C PHE A 328 -19.30 -0.44 1.54
N LEU A 329 -19.90 -1.34 0.76
CA LEU A 329 -19.66 -2.79 0.80
C LEU A 329 -19.18 -3.35 -0.55
N CYS A 330 -18.64 -2.45 -1.40
CA CYS A 330 -18.28 -2.71 -2.78
C CYS A 330 -16.84 -3.18 -3.01
N ALA A 331 -15.97 -3.13 -2.00
CA ALA A 331 -14.66 -3.75 -2.06
C ALA A 331 -14.78 -5.27 -2.21
N ASP A 332 -13.83 -5.90 -2.90
CA ASP A 332 -13.69 -7.36 -2.94
C ASP A 332 -12.26 -7.78 -2.61
N ILE A 333 -12.10 -9.01 -2.14
CA ILE A 333 -10.79 -9.65 -1.98
C ILE A 333 -10.84 -11.02 -2.67
N PRO A 334 -10.25 -11.14 -3.87
CA PRO A 334 -10.23 -12.38 -4.62
C PRO A 334 -9.29 -13.39 -3.93
N ASP A 335 -9.45 -14.67 -4.23
CA ASP A 335 -8.81 -15.76 -3.47
C ASP A 335 -7.28 -15.72 -3.56
N GLU A 336 -6.71 -15.20 -4.65
CA GLU A 336 -5.26 -15.04 -4.84
C GLU A 336 -4.64 -13.95 -3.95
N LYS A 337 -5.47 -13.10 -3.31
CA LYS A 337 -5.04 -12.07 -2.35
C LYS A 337 -5.31 -12.46 -0.90
N MET A 338 -5.78 -13.68 -0.63
CA MET A 338 -5.91 -14.18 0.73
C MET A 338 -4.53 -14.27 1.40
N PRO A 339 -4.39 -14.00 2.72
CA PRO A 339 -3.10 -14.11 3.41
C PRO A 339 -2.69 -15.56 3.72
N TRP A 340 -3.37 -16.54 3.12
CA TRP A 340 -3.01 -17.97 3.08
C TRP A 340 -3.36 -18.52 1.69
N ASP A 341 -2.66 -19.58 1.28
CA ASP A 341 -2.99 -20.30 0.05
C ASP A 341 -4.31 -21.08 0.25
N VAL A 342 -5.30 -20.80 -0.60
CA VAL A 342 -6.64 -21.42 -0.54
C VAL A 342 -6.60 -22.90 -0.95
N SER A 343 -5.53 -23.35 -1.62
CA SER A 343 -5.26 -24.75 -1.93
C SER A 343 -4.45 -25.49 -0.84
N GLU A 344 -3.89 -24.79 0.15
CA GLU A 344 -3.09 -25.39 1.22
C GLU A 344 -3.97 -26.11 2.26
N THR A 345 -4.30 -27.37 1.98
CA THR A 345 -4.74 -28.31 3.02
C THR A 345 -3.54 -28.72 3.88
N ASP A 346 -3.54 -28.34 5.16
CA ASP A 346 -2.42 -28.60 6.07
C ASP A 346 -1.90 -30.04 6.00
N CYS A 347 -0.57 -30.16 5.84
CA CYS A 347 0.26 -31.38 5.78
C CYS A 347 0.44 -32.01 4.38
N PHE A 348 1.48 -31.59 3.64
CA PHE A 348 2.45 -32.54 3.05
C PHE A 348 3.88 -31.96 2.98
N LEU A 349 4.87 -32.84 2.86
CA LEU A 349 6.29 -32.58 3.01
C LEU A 349 6.93 -31.92 1.77
N SER A 350 7.91 -31.04 1.99
CA SER A 350 8.80 -30.53 0.94
C SER A 350 9.77 -31.61 0.44
N PRO A 351 9.99 -31.72 -0.89
CA PRO A 351 11.23 -32.25 -1.47
C PRO A 351 12.15 -31.10 -1.90
N GLY A 352 13.46 -31.22 -1.63
CA GLY A 352 14.44 -30.23 -2.04
C GLY A 352 14.88 -30.34 -3.51
N TYR A 353 15.68 -29.37 -3.96
CA TYR A 353 16.38 -29.41 -5.24
C TYR A 353 17.87 -29.06 -5.05
N GLU A 354 18.75 -29.86 -5.67
CA GLU A 354 20.20 -29.69 -5.65
C GLU A 354 20.71 -28.88 -6.86
N ILE A 355 22.00 -28.55 -6.82
CA ILE A 355 22.76 -27.69 -7.74
C ILE A 355 23.45 -28.53 -8.82
N GLU A 356 23.54 -28.04 -10.07
CA GLU A 356 24.54 -28.51 -11.05
C GLU A 356 25.02 -27.38 -12.00
N THR A 357 26.19 -27.54 -12.63
CA THR A 357 27.03 -26.42 -13.14
C THR A 357 27.66 -26.58 -14.53
N MET A 358 27.83 -25.45 -15.26
CA MET A 358 28.81 -25.18 -16.36
C MET A 358 28.63 -25.94 -17.72
N PRO A 359 29.32 -25.58 -18.85
CA PRO A 359 30.37 -24.55 -19.11
C PRO A 359 30.09 -23.58 -20.32
N PRO A 360 30.98 -22.60 -20.64
CA PRO A 360 30.74 -21.56 -21.67
C PRO A 360 31.29 -21.86 -23.09
N LYS A 361 30.98 -20.99 -24.07
CA LYS A 361 31.56 -20.95 -25.43
C LYS A 361 32.07 -19.56 -25.82
N ALA A 362 33.19 -19.49 -26.53
CA ALA A 362 33.87 -18.25 -26.94
C ALA A 362 33.96 -18.10 -28.48
N ALA A 363 34.03 -16.86 -28.99
CA ALA A 363 34.35 -16.59 -30.41
C ALA A 363 34.96 -15.18 -30.72
N SER A 364 36.29 -15.15 -30.85
CA SER A 364 37.09 -14.42 -31.85
C SER A 364 36.68 -13.04 -32.45
N ARG A 365 37.38 -11.98 -31.98
CA ARG A 365 37.99 -10.82 -32.69
C ARG A 365 37.74 -10.57 -34.20
N LYS A 366 37.66 -9.27 -34.57
CA LYS A 366 38.39 -8.61 -35.68
C LYS A 366 38.53 -7.07 -35.52
N ARG A 367 39.71 -6.52 -35.84
CA ARG A 367 40.11 -5.11 -36.11
C ARG A 367 40.94 -5.16 -37.43
N PRO A 368 41.24 -4.08 -38.21
CA PRO A 368 41.56 -2.71 -37.76
C PRO A 368 41.19 -1.53 -38.71
N ARG A 369 41.47 -0.28 -38.28
CA ARG A 369 42.29 0.72 -39.00
C ARG A 369 42.65 1.88 -38.04
N ALA A 370 43.88 2.40 -38.11
CA ALA A 370 44.33 3.51 -37.26
C ALA A 370 44.23 4.86 -38.01
N GLU A 371 43.89 5.90 -37.26
CA GLU A 371 43.82 7.31 -37.68
C GLU A 371 44.45 8.20 -36.58
N PRO A 372 44.80 9.47 -36.86
CA PRO A 372 45.93 10.14 -36.21
C PRO A 372 45.72 10.47 -34.72
N VAL A 373 46.84 10.52 -34.00
CA VAL A 373 46.94 10.82 -32.57
C VAL A 373 46.40 12.23 -32.29
N ALA A 374 45.39 12.31 -31.43
CA ALA A 374 44.86 13.58 -30.91
C ALA A 374 45.59 13.97 -29.62
N GLU A 375 45.78 15.26 -29.40
CA GLU A 375 46.42 15.79 -28.19
C GLU A 375 45.60 15.46 -26.93
N GLU A 376 46.30 15.11 -25.84
CA GLU A 376 45.67 14.72 -24.57
C GLU A 376 45.14 15.95 -23.79
N PRO A 377 43.99 15.85 -23.10
CA PRO A 377 43.44 16.96 -22.34
C PRO A 377 44.31 17.31 -21.11
N PRO A 378 44.37 18.59 -20.70
CA PRO A 378 45.18 19.01 -19.56
C PRO A 378 44.68 18.41 -18.23
N PRO A 379 45.56 18.13 -17.27
CA PRO A 379 45.19 17.52 -15.99
C PRO A 379 44.39 18.47 -15.10
N ILE A 380 43.34 17.96 -14.46
CA ILE A 380 42.52 18.70 -13.51
C ILE A 380 43.13 18.58 -12.11
N ILE A 381 43.54 19.69 -11.50
CA ILE A 381 44.20 19.67 -10.19
C ILE A 381 43.23 20.13 -9.09
N PHE A 382 43.04 19.27 -8.09
CA PHE A 382 42.37 19.62 -6.85
C PHE A 382 43.41 20.15 -5.86
N HIS A 383 43.12 21.29 -5.25
CA HIS A 383 44.00 21.99 -4.32
C HIS A 383 43.36 22.04 -2.94
N THR A 384 44.15 21.75 -1.91
CA THR A 384 43.80 21.87 -0.49
C THR A 384 44.94 22.59 0.22
N PRO A 385 44.69 23.65 1.01
CA PRO A 385 45.75 24.42 1.64
C PRO A 385 46.70 23.55 2.49
N GLY A 386 48.01 23.71 2.28
CA GLY A 386 49.03 22.97 3.02
C GLY A 386 49.30 21.53 2.55
N LEU A 387 48.54 21.01 1.58
CA LEU A 387 48.74 19.67 1.02
C LEU A 387 49.23 19.73 -0.44
N LYS A 388 49.91 18.67 -0.88
CA LYS A 388 50.27 18.42 -2.27
C LYS A 388 49.50 17.20 -2.76
N PRO A 389 48.93 17.20 -3.98
CA PRO A 389 48.31 16.01 -4.56
C PRO A 389 49.30 14.84 -4.62
N ASP A 390 48.93 13.72 -4.04
CA ASP A 390 49.71 12.48 -3.93
C ASP A 390 49.05 11.31 -4.70
N VAL A 391 47.85 11.53 -5.27
CA VAL A 391 47.11 10.58 -6.10
C VAL A 391 46.87 11.15 -7.49
N ARG A 392 47.18 10.37 -8.53
CA ARG A 392 46.73 10.61 -9.92
C ARG A 392 45.67 9.58 -10.30
N LEU A 393 44.51 10.05 -10.73
CA LEU A 393 43.41 9.25 -11.25
C LEU A 393 43.23 9.57 -12.74
N ASN A 394 43.37 8.59 -13.63
CA ASN A 394 43.05 8.74 -15.04
C ASN A 394 41.66 8.17 -15.33
N VAL A 395 40.67 9.05 -15.51
CA VAL A 395 39.25 8.70 -15.63
C VAL A 395 38.80 8.87 -17.07
N PHE A 396 38.74 7.75 -17.80
CA PHE A 396 38.60 7.71 -19.27
C PHE A 396 39.50 8.74 -19.97
N GLY A 397 40.82 8.68 -19.76
CA GLY A 397 41.79 9.57 -20.41
C GLY A 397 41.88 10.99 -19.83
N GLN A 398 40.97 11.41 -18.93
CA GLN A 398 41.11 12.66 -18.18
C GLN A 398 41.93 12.43 -16.91
N ASP A 399 43.12 13.02 -16.83
CA ASP A 399 43.90 13.04 -15.60
C ASP A 399 43.28 13.98 -14.55
N MET A 400 43.21 13.50 -13.31
CA MET A 400 42.76 14.23 -12.13
C MET A 400 43.78 14.02 -10.99
N HIS A 401 44.36 15.11 -10.49
CA HIS A 401 45.32 15.09 -9.38
C HIS A 401 44.62 15.45 -8.07
N VAL A 402 44.65 14.54 -7.09
CA VAL A 402 43.91 14.63 -5.83
C VAL A 402 44.77 14.19 -4.64
N HIS A 403 44.27 14.45 -3.43
CA HIS A 403 44.86 14.06 -2.16
C HIS A 403 44.22 12.78 -1.61
N SER A 404 45.03 11.78 -1.25
CA SER A 404 44.58 10.50 -0.68
C SER A 404 43.78 10.71 0.61
N ILE A 405 44.21 11.61 1.48
CA ILE A 405 43.54 11.90 2.76
C ILE A 405 42.09 12.38 2.57
N VAL A 406 41.80 13.16 1.54
CA VAL A 406 40.43 13.64 1.26
C VAL A 406 39.55 12.50 0.75
N LEU A 407 40.08 11.64 -0.13
CA LEU A 407 39.37 10.44 -0.58
C LEU A 407 39.07 9.50 0.60
N LYS A 408 40.06 9.21 1.46
CA LYS A 408 39.92 8.34 2.64
C LYS A 408 38.96 8.91 3.70
N LEU A 409 38.85 10.24 3.79
CA LEU A 409 37.94 10.90 4.71
C LEU A 409 36.48 10.68 4.30
N HIS A 410 36.17 10.85 3.00
CA HIS A 410 34.80 10.88 2.47
C HIS A 410 34.36 9.61 1.73
N SER A 411 35.17 8.55 1.73
CA SER A 411 34.85 7.26 1.12
C SER A 411 35.44 6.09 1.92
N ASN A 412 34.57 5.17 2.36
CA ASN A 412 34.98 3.93 3.01
C ASN A 412 35.73 3.00 2.02
N TYR A 413 35.34 3.03 0.74
CA TYR A 413 36.05 2.36 -0.34
C TYR A 413 37.51 2.84 -0.41
N PHE A 414 37.76 4.14 -0.62
CA PHE A 414 39.13 4.65 -0.76
C PHE A 414 39.95 4.48 0.52
N ARG A 415 39.34 4.53 1.70
CA ARG A 415 39.97 4.18 2.97
C ARG A 415 40.52 2.75 2.98
N ARG A 416 39.70 1.75 2.67
CA ARG A 416 40.12 0.34 2.62
C ARG A 416 41.05 0.05 1.44
N PHE A 417 40.82 0.71 0.31
CA PHE A 417 41.45 0.42 -0.97
C PHE A 417 42.86 1.02 -1.09
N LEU A 418 43.11 2.21 -0.55
CA LEU A 418 44.42 2.89 -0.59
C LEU A 418 45.36 2.47 0.56
N ASP A 419 44.83 1.88 1.64
CA ASP A 419 45.61 1.38 2.79
C ASP A 419 45.74 -0.16 2.79
N SER A 420 45.34 -0.84 1.71
CA SER A 420 45.44 -2.30 1.56
C SER A 420 46.91 -2.75 1.44
N PRO A 421 47.39 -3.72 2.25
CA PRO A 421 48.79 -4.17 2.23
C PRO A 421 49.17 -4.87 0.91
N ASP A 422 48.21 -5.49 0.22
CA ASP A 422 48.38 -6.13 -1.10
C ASP A 422 48.46 -5.12 -2.27
N LYS A 423 48.38 -3.84 -1.90
CA LYS A 423 48.65 -2.68 -2.75
C LYS A 423 49.78 -1.89 -2.11
N SER A 424 50.95 -2.52 -2.04
CA SER A 424 52.20 -1.77 -2.07
C SER A 424 52.06 -0.69 -3.14
N GLY A 425 52.36 0.55 -2.75
CA GLY A 425 52.23 1.70 -3.66
C GLY A 425 52.89 1.36 -4.99
N ALA A 426 52.23 1.72 -6.09
CA ALA A 426 52.83 1.59 -7.42
C ALA A 426 54.27 2.14 -7.39
N PRO A 427 55.22 1.61 -8.19
CA PRO A 427 56.54 2.21 -8.30
C PRO A 427 56.32 3.61 -8.84
N ALA A 428 56.32 4.55 -7.91
CA ALA A 428 55.78 5.88 -8.10
C ALA A 428 56.47 6.53 -9.29
N SER A 429 55.71 7.18 -10.17
CA SER A 429 56.32 8.32 -10.84
C SER A 429 56.79 9.27 -9.72
N PRO A 430 57.93 9.97 -9.85
CA PRO A 430 58.55 10.70 -8.74
C PRO A 430 57.71 11.85 -8.14
N LEU A 431 56.45 12.00 -8.55
CA LEU A 431 55.48 13.02 -8.16
C LEU A 431 54.25 12.47 -7.41
N PHE A 432 53.87 11.19 -7.56
CA PHE A 432 52.61 10.64 -6.99
C PHE A 432 52.82 9.32 -6.24
N GLN A 433 52.29 9.22 -5.03
CA GLN A 433 52.31 7.99 -4.21
C GLN A 433 51.37 6.91 -4.77
N TYR A 434 50.31 7.33 -5.46
CA TYR A 434 49.26 6.46 -5.97
C TYR A 434 48.90 6.84 -7.42
N GLU A 435 48.87 5.86 -8.32
CA GLU A 435 48.43 6.06 -9.71
C GLU A 435 47.39 5.00 -10.09
N TYR A 436 46.18 5.48 -10.45
CA TYR A 436 45.05 4.63 -10.84
C TYR A 436 44.51 5.04 -12.21
N VAL A 437 44.05 4.06 -12.97
CA VAL A 437 43.47 4.21 -14.30
C VAL A 437 42.10 3.57 -14.35
N THR A 438 41.23 4.07 -15.22
CA THR A 438 39.98 3.38 -15.56
C THR A 438 40.30 2.03 -16.18
N VAL A 439 39.61 1.00 -15.73
CA VAL A 439 39.49 -0.28 -16.42
C VAL A 439 38.00 -0.51 -16.66
N VAL A 440 37.66 -0.87 -17.89
CA VAL A 440 36.30 -1.27 -18.30
C VAL A 440 36.33 -2.79 -18.46
N ASP A 441 35.38 -3.48 -17.86
CA ASP A 441 35.29 -4.94 -17.92
C ASP A 441 34.52 -5.43 -19.15
N GLY A 442 34.15 -6.72 -19.15
CA GLY A 442 33.43 -7.34 -20.26
C GLY A 442 31.96 -6.94 -20.37
N ASP A 443 31.38 -6.40 -19.29
CA ASP A 443 29.95 -6.09 -19.15
C ASP A 443 29.68 -4.57 -19.26
N GLU A 444 30.69 -3.81 -19.70
CA GLU A 444 30.72 -2.34 -19.81
C GLU A 444 30.61 -1.59 -18.47
N GLU A 445 30.79 -2.28 -17.34
CA GLU A 445 31.04 -1.63 -16.05
C GLU A 445 32.51 -1.16 -15.98
N TRP A 446 32.78 -0.23 -15.07
CA TRP A 446 34.12 0.37 -14.96
C TRP A 446 34.51 0.65 -13.52
N ALA A 447 35.80 0.47 -13.23
CA ALA A 447 36.40 0.73 -11.94
C ALA A 447 37.77 1.40 -12.08
N LEU A 448 38.32 1.89 -10.97
CA LEU A 448 39.70 2.35 -10.89
C LEU A 448 40.61 1.18 -10.49
N GLU A 449 41.60 0.86 -11.32
CA GLU A 449 42.65 -0.12 -11.01
C GLU A 449 44.04 0.51 -10.97
N SER A 450 44.95 -0.13 -10.22
CA SER A 450 46.34 0.32 -10.11
C SER A 450 46.99 0.29 -11.49
N ALA A 451 47.63 1.39 -11.90
CA ALA A 451 48.27 1.51 -13.22
C ALA A 451 49.31 0.40 -13.50
N THR A 452 49.84 -0.23 -12.45
CA THR A 452 50.77 -1.37 -12.49
C THR A 452 50.14 -2.73 -12.77
N LYS A 453 48.86 -2.91 -12.42
CA LYS A 453 48.13 -4.18 -12.56
C LYS A 453 47.28 -4.21 -13.83
N ALA A 454 46.78 -3.04 -14.25
CA ALA A 454 46.03 -2.89 -15.48
C ALA A 454 46.89 -3.22 -16.71
N VAL A 455 46.45 -4.18 -17.54
CA VAL A 455 47.01 -4.42 -18.88
C VAL A 455 46.41 -3.38 -19.83
N ILE A 456 46.88 -2.14 -19.72
CA ILE A 456 46.33 -1.00 -20.44
C ILE A 456 46.60 -1.15 -21.95
N ILE A 457 45.55 -1.07 -22.76
CA ILE A 457 45.66 -0.72 -24.19
C ILE A 457 45.20 0.74 -24.30
N PRO A 458 46.11 1.73 -24.39
CA PRO A 458 45.74 3.15 -24.32
C PRO A 458 44.71 3.57 -25.37
N GLU A 459 44.78 2.99 -26.58
CA GLU A 459 43.77 3.21 -27.64
C GLU A 459 42.34 2.81 -27.23
N MET A 460 42.16 1.81 -26.37
CA MET A 460 40.81 1.42 -25.90
C MET A 460 40.25 2.45 -24.91
N LEU A 461 41.08 2.98 -24.01
CA LEU A 461 40.68 4.07 -23.11
C LEU A 461 40.35 5.35 -23.86
N VAL A 462 41.18 5.74 -24.83
CA VAL A 462 40.93 6.92 -25.68
C VAL A 462 39.66 6.73 -26.55
N GLN A 463 39.34 5.50 -26.96
CA GLN A 463 38.09 5.21 -27.68
C GLN A 463 36.87 5.26 -26.75
N ALA A 464 36.95 4.67 -25.55
CA ALA A 464 35.88 4.74 -24.54
C ALA A 464 35.61 6.19 -24.09
N ALA A 465 36.66 6.99 -23.90
CA ALA A 465 36.59 8.41 -23.56
C ALA A 465 35.83 9.26 -24.60
N LYS A 466 35.94 8.92 -25.90
CA LYS A 466 35.25 9.62 -26.98
C LYS A 466 33.75 9.31 -27.03
N GLN A 467 33.32 8.15 -26.51
CA GLN A 467 31.91 7.77 -26.45
C GLN A 467 31.12 8.72 -25.51
N PRO A 468 29.81 8.94 -25.75
CA PRO A 468 28.97 9.76 -24.87
C PRO A 468 28.95 9.28 -23.42
N ARG A 469 28.85 7.95 -23.20
CA ARG A 469 28.86 7.30 -21.88
C ARG A 469 30.15 7.60 -21.10
N GLY A 470 31.32 7.48 -21.74
CA GLY A 470 32.61 7.82 -21.12
C GLY A 470 32.66 9.26 -20.63
N ARG A 471 32.22 10.22 -21.46
CA ARG A 471 32.14 11.64 -21.07
C ARG A 471 31.16 11.90 -19.91
N GLN A 472 30.00 11.25 -19.90
CA GLN A 472 29.04 11.34 -18.80
C GLN A 472 29.63 10.78 -17.49
N GLN A 473 30.29 9.62 -17.55
CA GLN A 473 30.94 8.98 -16.41
C GLN A 473 32.10 9.81 -15.86
N THR A 474 32.99 10.34 -16.71
CA THR A 474 34.06 11.28 -16.28
C THR A 474 33.49 12.53 -15.63
N ARG A 475 32.38 13.09 -16.16
CA ARG A 475 31.70 14.26 -15.56
C ARG A 475 31.06 13.94 -14.21
N ALA A 476 30.43 12.77 -14.08
CA ALA A 476 29.85 12.30 -12.82
C ALA A 476 30.92 12.03 -11.76
N PHE A 477 32.04 11.41 -12.13
CA PHE A 477 33.17 11.19 -11.22
C PHE A 477 33.85 12.51 -10.81
N TRP A 478 33.99 13.47 -11.74
CA TRP A 478 34.45 14.83 -11.41
C TRP A 478 33.53 15.52 -10.40
N ARG A 479 32.19 15.35 -10.50
CA ARG A 479 31.24 15.85 -9.51
C ARG A 479 31.39 15.17 -8.15
N LEU A 480 31.63 13.86 -8.12
CA LEU A 480 31.91 13.11 -6.89
C LEU A 480 33.17 13.68 -6.20
N LEU A 481 34.23 13.97 -6.95
CA LEU A 481 35.40 14.67 -6.42
C LEU A 481 35.06 16.09 -5.96
N CYS A 482 34.25 16.87 -6.70
CA CYS A 482 33.82 18.18 -6.21
C CYS A 482 33.05 18.09 -4.87
N ALA A 483 32.16 17.12 -4.70
CA ALA A 483 31.49 16.86 -3.43
C ALA A 483 32.49 16.56 -2.30
N MET A 484 33.43 15.63 -2.51
CA MET A 484 34.50 15.31 -1.54
C MET A 484 35.35 16.52 -1.16
N TYR A 485 35.57 17.46 -2.09
CA TYR A 485 36.33 18.69 -1.86
C TYR A 485 35.47 19.88 -1.43
N HIS A 486 34.16 19.70 -1.22
CA HIS A 486 33.19 20.77 -0.96
C HIS A 486 33.27 21.91 -1.99
N ARG A 487 33.67 21.59 -3.23
CA ARG A 487 33.70 22.52 -4.36
C ARG A 487 32.31 22.59 -4.99
N PRO A 488 31.85 23.77 -5.44
CA PRO A 488 30.59 23.88 -6.14
C PRO A 488 30.60 23.06 -7.44
N TYR A 489 29.52 22.33 -7.67
CA TYR A 489 29.20 21.64 -8.93
C TYR A 489 27.71 21.84 -9.21
N THR A 490 27.25 21.54 -10.43
CA THR A 490 25.83 21.66 -10.79
C THR A 490 25.28 20.37 -11.38
N ILE A 491 24.00 20.11 -11.14
CA ILE A 491 23.22 19.04 -11.79
C ILE A 491 22.29 19.71 -12.82
N ASN A 492 22.47 19.37 -14.09
CA ASN A 492 21.73 20.04 -15.17
C ASN A 492 20.60 19.16 -15.74
N GLU A 493 20.82 17.85 -15.74
CA GLU A 493 19.94 16.81 -16.28
C GLU A 493 19.76 15.70 -15.24
N TYR A 494 18.67 14.94 -15.27
CA TYR A 494 18.43 13.87 -14.29
C TYR A 494 19.46 12.73 -14.41
N TYR A 495 19.95 12.44 -15.62
CA TYR A 495 21.06 11.51 -15.85
C TYR A 495 22.34 11.92 -15.12
N ASP A 496 22.62 13.21 -14.94
CA ASP A 496 23.80 13.66 -14.18
C ASP A 496 23.73 13.17 -12.73
N LEU A 497 22.53 13.15 -12.15
CA LEU A 497 22.27 12.76 -10.76
C LEU A 497 22.22 11.25 -10.59
N LEU A 498 21.63 10.52 -11.55
CA LEU A 498 21.62 9.05 -11.56
C LEU A 498 23.05 8.50 -11.55
N HIS A 499 23.90 8.94 -12.50
CA HIS A 499 25.31 8.52 -12.57
C HIS A 499 26.12 8.95 -11.34
N LEU A 500 25.89 10.17 -10.81
CA LEU A 500 26.54 10.61 -9.58
C LEU A 500 26.15 9.72 -8.38
N THR A 501 24.89 9.31 -8.29
CA THR A 501 24.39 8.43 -7.21
C THR A 501 24.98 7.02 -7.33
N GLN A 502 25.05 6.47 -8.55
CA GLN A 502 25.67 5.17 -8.82
C GLN A 502 27.16 5.15 -8.44
N LEU A 503 27.91 6.18 -8.82
CA LEU A 503 29.33 6.29 -8.45
C LEU A 503 29.51 6.54 -6.94
N ALA A 504 28.65 7.35 -6.33
CA ALA A 504 28.69 7.59 -4.89
C ALA A 504 28.41 6.31 -4.09
N ASP A 505 27.50 5.45 -4.57
CA ASP A 505 27.24 4.14 -3.99
C ASP A 505 28.45 3.20 -4.13
N PHE A 506 28.94 3.00 -5.36
CA PHE A 506 30.09 2.12 -5.64
C PHE A 506 31.35 2.51 -4.86
N TYR A 507 31.63 3.82 -4.76
CA TYR A 507 32.76 4.35 -3.99
C TYR A 507 32.40 4.62 -2.51
N CYS A 508 31.27 4.14 -1.99
CA CYS A 508 30.83 4.27 -0.59
C CYS A 508 30.98 5.70 -0.03
N ALA A 509 30.35 6.65 -0.73
CA ALA A 509 30.45 8.11 -0.58
C ALA A 509 29.08 8.81 -0.72
N LEU A 510 27.96 8.09 -0.52
CA LEU A 510 26.61 8.64 -0.54
C LEU A 510 26.41 9.81 0.46
N PRO A 511 26.91 9.76 1.72
CA PRO A 511 26.67 10.83 2.68
C PRO A 511 27.27 12.19 2.27
N ILE A 512 28.49 12.20 1.72
CA ILE A 512 29.14 13.46 1.28
C ILE A 512 28.42 14.05 0.07
N VAL A 513 28.00 13.22 -0.89
CA VAL A 513 27.21 13.67 -2.04
C VAL A 513 25.88 14.23 -1.57
N SER A 514 25.16 13.54 -0.69
CA SER A 514 23.90 14.04 -0.12
C SER A 514 24.08 15.40 0.55
N SER A 515 25.09 15.56 1.42
CA SER A 515 25.33 16.83 2.13
C SER A 515 25.63 18.03 1.22
N THR A 516 26.22 17.80 0.05
CA THR A 516 26.57 18.86 -0.92
C THR A 516 25.53 19.04 -2.03
N LEU A 517 24.60 18.08 -2.19
CA LEU A 517 23.66 18.03 -3.30
C LEU A 517 22.69 19.21 -3.34
N SER A 518 22.18 19.68 -2.19
CA SER A 518 21.26 20.83 -2.14
C SER A 518 21.81 22.06 -2.88
N GLY A 519 23.09 22.40 -2.68
CA GLY A 519 23.72 23.50 -3.41
C GLY A 519 23.86 23.23 -4.91
N ALA A 520 24.14 21.99 -5.29
CA ALA A 520 24.30 21.57 -6.69
C ALA A 520 22.99 21.50 -7.48
N LEU A 521 21.87 21.21 -6.81
CA LEU A 521 20.52 21.26 -7.38
C LEU A 521 20.07 22.72 -7.59
N LEU A 522 20.21 23.57 -6.58
CA LEU A 522 19.84 24.99 -6.65
C LEU A 522 20.69 25.78 -7.67
N GLY A 523 21.98 25.47 -7.76
CA GLY A 523 22.89 26.02 -8.78
C GLY A 523 22.63 25.50 -10.19
N GLY A 524 22.02 24.33 -10.32
CA GLY A 524 21.78 23.63 -11.58
C GLY A 524 20.62 24.17 -12.43
N SER A 525 20.38 23.51 -13.57
CA SER A 525 19.23 23.77 -14.45
C SER A 525 18.10 22.75 -14.30
N LEU A 526 18.29 21.67 -13.51
CA LEU A 526 17.32 20.57 -13.39
C LEU A 526 15.91 21.05 -12.98
N PHE A 527 15.85 22.05 -12.10
CA PHE A 527 14.61 22.66 -11.57
C PHE A 527 14.26 24.01 -12.20
N LYS A 528 14.97 24.41 -13.26
CA LYS A 528 14.72 25.68 -13.96
C LYS A 528 14.06 25.36 -15.27
N THR A 529 12.75 25.65 -15.42
CA THR A 529 12.18 25.66 -16.77
C THR A 529 12.95 26.65 -17.63
N SER A 530 13.23 26.25 -18.87
CA SER A 530 13.75 27.18 -19.87
C SER A 530 12.63 28.15 -20.23
N THR A 531 12.55 29.28 -19.53
CA THR A 531 11.65 30.40 -19.86
C THR A 531 12.12 31.07 -21.15
N LEU A 532 12.04 30.35 -22.27
CA LEU A 532 12.08 30.93 -23.60
C LEU A 532 10.88 31.86 -23.70
N ASN A 533 11.16 33.15 -23.86
CA ASN A 533 10.19 34.24 -23.80
C ASN A 533 9.10 34.11 -24.89
N LEU A 534 8.03 33.38 -24.58
CA LEU A 534 6.79 33.35 -25.38
C LEU A 534 5.98 34.66 -25.31
N GLY A 535 6.42 35.63 -24.51
CA GLY A 535 5.74 36.90 -24.25
C GLY A 535 6.49 38.16 -24.68
N ALA A 536 6.97 38.26 -25.93
CA ALA A 536 7.49 39.53 -26.48
C ALA A 536 7.57 39.62 -28.03
N ARG A 537 6.53 39.22 -28.78
CA ARG A 537 6.38 39.63 -30.20
C ARG A 537 4.91 39.82 -30.60
N GLY A 538 4.38 40.99 -30.23
CA GLY A 538 3.25 41.59 -30.94
C GLY A 538 3.78 42.52 -32.03
N GLY A 539 3.39 42.29 -33.28
CA GLY A 539 3.77 43.13 -34.43
C GLY A 539 3.99 42.30 -35.71
N HIS A 540 3.31 42.73 -36.79
CA HIS A 540 3.51 42.43 -38.22
C HIS A 540 4.85 41.76 -38.62
N ASP A 541 4.92 40.77 -39.52
CA ASP A 541 4.21 40.62 -40.81
C ASP A 541 4.07 39.14 -41.25
N PRO A 542 3.21 38.82 -42.23
CA PRO A 542 3.11 37.50 -42.83
C PRO A 542 3.81 37.43 -44.20
N ASP A 543 5.13 37.34 -44.26
CA ASP A 543 5.79 36.83 -45.48
C ASP A 543 7.15 36.14 -45.24
N ASP A 544 7.27 34.99 -45.90
CA ASP A 544 8.45 34.29 -46.41
C ASP A 544 9.82 34.41 -45.70
N SER A 545 10.17 33.41 -44.88
CA SER A 545 11.39 32.59 -45.07
C SER A 545 11.49 31.44 -44.05
N GLY A 546 12.07 30.32 -44.48
CA GLY A 546 12.04 29.05 -43.73
C GLY A 546 13.04 28.94 -42.58
N GLU A 547 12.77 29.60 -41.45
CA GLU A 547 13.44 29.30 -40.18
C GLU A 547 12.80 28.09 -39.47
N GLU A 548 13.63 27.20 -38.91
CA GLU A 548 13.17 26.04 -38.13
C GLU A 548 12.34 26.50 -36.92
N LYS A 549 11.10 26.02 -36.81
CA LYS A 549 10.24 26.32 -35.66
C LYS A 549 10.96 25.90 -34.38
N PRO A 550 11.21 26.81 -33.41
CA PRO A 550 11.89 26.45 -32.17
C PRO A 550 11.08 25.37 -31.45
N ASN A 551 11.76 24.28 -31.07
CA ASN A 551 11.11 23.06 -30.61
C ASN A 551 10.40 23.29 -29.25
N VAL A 552 9.07 23.46 -29.29
CA VAL A 552 8.20 23.85 -28.15
C VAL A 552 8.19 22.80 -27.02
N HIS A 553 8.73 21.60 -27.24
CA HIS A 553 8.65 20.48 -26.31
C HIS A 553 9.62 20.49 -25.12
N LYS A 554 10.46 21.53 -24.95
CA LYS A 554 11.30 21.71 -23.74
C LYS A 554 10.52 22.30 -22.55
N LEU A 555 9.38 21.71 -22.22
CA LEU A 555 8.87 21.78 -20.84
C LEU A 555 9.87 21.05 -19.92
N SER A 556 9.83 21.32 -18.61
CA SER A 556 10.72 20.66 -17.66
C SER A 556 10.58 19.14 -17.73
N GLU A 557 11.66 18.43 -18.05
CA GLU A 557 11.70 16.96 -18.05
C GLU A 557 11.57 16.36 -16.63
N PHE A 558 11.71 17.19 -15.58
CA PHE A 558 11.77 16.74 -14.19
C PHE A 558 10.55 15.94 -13.70
N PRO A 559 9.28 16.35 -13.92
CA PRO A 559 8.13 15.58 -13.41
C PRO A 559 8.05 14.18 -14.01
N ASN A 560 8.51 14.01 -15.25
CA ASN A 560 8.61 12.71 -15.92
C ASN A 560 9.83 11.91 -15.44
N ALA A 561 10.92 12.59 -15.05
CA ALA A 561 12.11 11.97 -14.48
C ALA A 561 11.98 11.61 -12.99
N ALA A 562 10.94 12.10 -12.30
CA ALA A 562 10.76 11.94 -10.85
C ALA A 562 10.69 10.47 -10.41
N GLU A 563 10.15 9.57 -11.23
CA GLU A 563 10.12 8.14 -10.94
C GLU A 563 11.52 7.52 -10.84
N TYR A 564 12.43 7.85 -11.76
CA TYR A 564 13.82 7.37 -11.74
C TYR A 564 14.64 8.03 -10.62
N LEU A 565 14.29 9.25 -10.23
CA LEU A 565 15.00 10.01 -9.20
C LEU A 565 14.53 9.67 -7.78
N LEU A 566 13.31 9.17 -7.56
CA LEU A 566 12.82 8.84 -6.22
C LEU A 566 13.64 7.74 -5.51
N PRO A 567 14.04 6.62 -6.17
CA PRO A 567 14.98 5.66 -5.60
C PRO A 567 16.37 6.26 -5.34
N CYS A 568 16.86 7.13 -6.22
CA CYS A 568 18.13 7.84 -6.03
C CYS A 568 18.08 8.75 -4.79
N ALA A 569 16.98 9.49 -4.62
CA ALA A 569 16.75 10.37 -3.48
C ALA A 569 16.65 9.59 -2.16
N ARG A 570 16.00 8.41 -2.18
CA ARG A 570 15.98 7.45 -1.05
C ARG A 570 17.40 6.98 -0.71
N LYS A 571 18.17 6.56 -1.71
CA LYS A 571 19.53 6.03 -1.53
C LYS A 571 20.51 7.09 -1.00
N LEU A 572 20.36 8.33 -1.44
CA LEU A 572 21.10 9.49 -0.91
C LEU A 572 20.57 9.96 0.45
N ARG A 573 19.38 9.53 0.89
CA ARG A 573 18.63 10.09 2.05
C ARG A 573 18.43 11.60 1.97
N HIS A 574 18.37 12.16 0.76
CA HIS A 574 18.31 13.62 0.54
C HIS A 574 16.87 14.15 0.65
N ILE A 575 16.46 14.48 1.88
CA ILE A 575 15.09 14.87 2.28
C ILE A 575 14.38 15.77 1.26
N ALA A 576 14.98 16.90 0.87
CA ALA A 576 14.33 17.86 -0.02
C ALA A 576 14.09 17.30 -1.42
N LEU A 577 15.03 16.51 -1.97
CA LEU A 577 14.87 15.86 -3.27
C LEU A 577 13.85 14.71 -3.19
N PHE A 578 13.86 13.98 -2.08
CA PHE A 578 12.90 12.90 -1.87
C PHE A 578 11.47 13.45 -1.85
N ARG A 579 11.20 14.50 -1.06
CA ARG A 579 9.91 15.20 -1.05
C ARG A 579 9.48 15.66 -2.44
N GLU A 580 10.39 16.29 -3.17
CA GLU A 580 10.16 16.78 -4.53
C GLU A 580 9.73 15.65 -5.49
N CYS A 581 10.53 14.57 -5.57
CA CYS A 581 10.23 13.45 -6.45
C CYS A 581 8.95 12.72 -6.00
N PHE A 582 8.75 12.58 -4.69
CA PHE A 582 7.59 11.91 -4.10
C PHE A 582 6.28 12.61 -4.46
N ILE A 583 6.23 13.94 -4.39
CA ILE A 583 5.05 14.73 -4.77
C ILE A 583 4.67 14.46 -6.24
N HIS A 584 5.63 14.51 -7.17
CA HIS A 584 5.33 14.24 -8.59
C HIS A 584 4.95 12.77 -8.86
N VAL A 585 5.57 11.80 -8.18
CA VAL A 585 5.21 10.38 -8.33
C VAL A 585 3.80 10.10 -7.82
N VAL A 586 3.42 10.67 -6.66
CA VAL A 586 2.04 10.56 -6.15
C VAL A 586 1.05 11.29 -7.07
N ALA A 587 1.40 12.46 -7.59
CA ALA A 587 0.52 13.25 -8.48
C ALA A 587 0.23 12.57 -9.83
N ASN A 588 1.11 11.67 -10.32
CA ASN A 588 0.96 10.96 -11.60
C ASN A 588 0.61 9.47 -11.41
N TRP A 589 0.25 9.04 -10.21
CA TRP A 589 0.15 7.61 -9.86
C TRP A 589 -0.89 6.82 -10.66
N THR A 590 -2.03 7.41 -11.02
CA THR A 590 -3.04 6.79 -11.88
C THR A 590 -2.53 6.52 -13.29
N GLN A 591 -1.84 7.49 -13.90
CA GLN A 591 -1.22 7.33 -15.21
C GLN A 591 -0.19 6.18 -15.18
N MET A 592 0.68 6.14 -14.16
CA MET A 592 1.65 5.05 -13.96
C MET A 592 0.97 3.68 -13.82
N GLN A 593 -0.18 3.58 -13.14
CA GLN A 593 -0.96 2.33 -13.04
C GLN A 593 -1.65 1.95 -14.35
N TYR A 594 -2.05 2.92 -15.17
CA TYR A 594 -2.69 2.68 -16.46
C TYR A 594 -1.67 2.14 -17.47
N ASP A 595 -0.51 2.78 -17.59
CA ASP A 595 0.57 2.38 -18.50
C ASP A 595 1.12 0.99 -18.14
N PHE A 596 1.18 0.66 -16.84
CA PHE A 596 1.45 -0.69 -16.35
C PHE A 596 0.46 -1.72 -16.89
N LYS A 597 -0.85 -1.45 -16.80
CA LYS A 597 -1.92 -2.38 -17.24
C LYS A 597 -1.93 -2.58 -18.76
N GLN A 598 -1.49 -1.58 -19.54
CA GLN A 598 -1.39 -1.68 -21.00
C GLN A 598 -0.18 -2.50 -21.48
N GLY A 599 0.74 -2.89 -20.58
CA GLY A 599 1.95 -3.61 -20.97
C GLY A 599 2.90 -2.77 -21.82
N CYS A 600 2.93 -1.44 -21.61
CA CYS A 600 3.86 -0.56 -22.30
C CYS A 600 5.31 -1.03 -22.04
N PRO A 601 6.15 -1.19 -23.07
CA PRO A 601 7.46 -1.84 -22.95
C PRO A 601 8.51 -0.98 -22.22
N HIS A 602 8.17 0.25 -21.83
CA HIS A 602 9.02 1.12 -21.04
C HIS A 602 8.65 0.99 -19.56
N ASN A 603 9.26 -0.01 -18.92
CA ASN A 603 9.32 -0.29 -17.48
C ASN A 603 8.03 -0.07 -16.67
N PRO A 604 7.27 -1.13 -16.34
CA PRO A 604 6.43 -1.12 -15.14
C PRO A 604 7.23 -0.56 -13.95
N SER A 605 6.63 0.39 -13.21
CA SER A 605 7.33 1.11 -12.16
C SER A 605 7.80 0.16 -11.04
N GLU A 606 9.12 -0.07 -10.96
CA GLU A 606 9.74 -0.86 -9.88
C GLU A 606 9.32 -0.34 -8.49
N LEU A 607 9.03 0.95 -8.40
CA LEU A 607 8.41 1.65 -7.27
C LEU A 607 7.12 0.99 -6.75
N ALA A 608 6.24 0.47 -7.61
CA ALA A 608 5.00 -0.18 -7.20
C ALA A 608 5.25 -1.56 -6.57
N LEU A 609 6.39 -2.18 -6.89
CA LEU A 609 6.85 -3.46 -6.34
C LEU A 609 7.85 -3.27 -5.19
N ASP A 610 8.47 -2.09 -5.04
CA ASP A 610 9.36 -1.74 -3.92
C ASP A 610 8.57 -1.90 -2.60
N PRO A 611 9.03 -2.76 -1.68
CA PRO A 611 8.28 -3.11 -0.49
C PRO A 611 8.14 -1.96 0.52
N VAL A 612 8.88 -0.87 0.34
CA VAL A 612 8.86 0.32 1.19
C VAL A 612 8.22 1.50 0.47
N LEU A 613 8.62 1.79 -0.77
CA LEU A 613 8.11 2.94 -1.53
C LEU A 613 6.69 2.71 -2.06
N GLY A 614 6.36 1.51 -2.54
CA GLY A 614 5.03 1.22 -3.10
C GLY A 614 3.88 1.49 -2.13
N PRO A 615 3.93 0.96 -0.89
CA PRO A 615 2.94 1.27 0.14
C PRO A 615 2.91 2.77 0.50
N LEU A 616 4.06 3.41 0.66
CA LEU A 616 4.16 4.82 1.06
C LEU A 616 3.56 5.78 0.01
N ILE A 617 3.83 5.55 -1.28
CA ILE A 617 3.25 6.29 -2.40
C ILE A 617 1.73 6.07 -2.44
N LYS A 618 1.28 4.82 -2.31
CA LYS A 618 -0.14 4.46 -2.34
C LYS A 618 -0.92 5.10 -1.19
N ASP A 619 -0.41 5.04 0.04
CA ASP A 619 -1.06 5.66 1.20
C ASP A 619 -1.20 7.18 1.01
N SER A 620 -0.16 7.82 0.48
CA SER A 620 -0.18 9.26 0.18
C SER A 620 -1.11 9.63 -0.99
N TYR A 621 -1.24 8.74 -1.98
CA TYR A 621 -2.22 8.87 -3.05
C TYR A 621 -3.66 8.78 -2.53
N ILE A 622 -3.93 7.89 -1.58
CA ILE A 622 -5.25 7.80 -0.92
C ILE A 622 -5.60 9.11 -0.22
N GLU A 623 -4.66 9.73 0.51
CA GLU A 623 -4.91 11.03 1.14
C GLU A 623 -5.15 12.15 0.10
N LEU A 624 -4.40 12.17 -1.01
CA LEU A 624 -4.65 13.09 -2.13
C LEU A 624 -6.07 12.91 -2.70
N CYS A 625 -6.51 11.67 -2.98
CA CYS A 625 -7.88 11.40 -3.43
C CYS A 625 -8.93 11.90 -2.42
N ARG A 626 -8.69 11.75 -1.11
CA ARG A 626 -9.60 12.28 -0.08
C ARG A 626 -9.69 13.81 -0.13
N ASP A 627 -8.60 14.52 -0.41
CA ASP A 627 -8.61 15.98 -0.55
C ASP A 627 -9.30 16.45 -1.84
N ILE A 628 -9.15 15.72 -2.95
CA ILE A 628 -9.93 15.92 -4.18
C ILE A 628 -11.44 15.75 -3.87
N ILE A 629 -11.85 14.63 -3.27
CA ILE A 629 -13.24 14.36 -2.88
C ILE A 629 -13.78 15.44 -1.92
N ARG A 630 -12.97 15.95 -0.98
CA ARG A 630 -13.35 17.05 -0.09
C ARG A 630 -13.59 18.36 -0.86
N ALA A 631 -12.82 18.65 -1.91
CA ALA A 631 -13.03 19.80 -2.77
C ALA A 631 -14.30 19.64 -3.61
N ASP A 632 -14.49 18.50 -4.27
CA ASP A 632 -15.68 18.17 -5.07
C ASP A 632 -16.96 18.24 -4.25
N GLN A 633 -17.02 17.62 -3.07
CA GLN A 633 -18.21 17.68 -2.23
C GLN A 633 -18.50 19.13 -1.78
N ALA A 634 -17.47 19.91 -1.45
CA ALA A 634 -17.65 21.32 -1.13
C ALA A 634 -18.17 22.14 -2.33
N LEU A 635 -17.81 21.76 -3.56
CA LEU A 635 -18.32 22.37 -4.78
C LEU A 635 -19.80 22.05 -4.99
N HIS A 636 -20.19 20.77 -4.86
CA HIS A 636 -21.60 20.34 -4.90
C HIS A 636 -22.44 21.04 -3.83
N PHE A 637 -21.95 21.16 -2.60
CA PHE A 637 -22.63 21.92 -1.56
C PHE A 637 -22.75 23.42 -1.91
N ALA A 638 -21.70 24.03 -2.47
CA ALA A 638 -21.73 25.44 -2.87
C ALA A 638 -22.75 25.70 -3.99
N THR A 639 -22.78 24.89 -5.06
CA THR A 639 -23.73 25.05 -6.17
C THR A 639 -25.17 24.81 -5.73
N ALA A 640 -25.44 23.75 -4.97
CA ALA A 640 -26.78 23.42 -4.46
C ALA A 640 -27.28 24.45 -3.42
N LEU A 641 -26.43 24.91 -2.50
CA LEU A 641 -26.85 25.84 -1.43
C LEU A 641 -27.02 27.28 -1.94
N CYS A 642 -26.14 27.76 -2.82
CA CYS A 642 -26.20 29.12 -3.38
C CYS A 642 -27.32 29.33 -4.43
N GLY A 643 -28.16 28.31 -4.66
CA GLY A 643 -29.46 28.48 -5.32
C GLY A 643 -29.38 28.96 -6.77
N GLY A 644 -28.32 28.61 -7.50
CA GLY A 644 -28.09 29.02 -8.89
C GLY A 644 -27.65 30.47 -9.09
N HIS A 645 -27.46 31.25 -8.02
CA HIS A 645 -26.91 32.61 -8.10
C HIS A 645 -25.40 32.61 -8.33
N TRP A 646 -24.75 31.49 -8.00
CA TRP A 646 -23.37 31.22 -8.33
C TRP A 646 -23.31 29.88 -9.07
N ILE A 647 -23.01 29.97 -10.36
CA ILE A 647 -22.64 28.87 -11.25
C ILE A 647 -21.28 29.29 -11.81
N PRO A 648 -20.21 28.50 -11.64
CA PRO A 648 -18.92 28.85 -12.22
C PRO A 648 -19.07 28.92 -13.74
N GLN A 649 -18.85 30.10 -14.32
CA GLN A 649 -18.88 30.27 -15.78
C GLN A 649 -17.56 29.77 -16.38
N ILE A 650 -17.47 28.45 -16.44
CA ILE A 650 -16.36 27.73 -17.06
C ILE A 650 -16.51 27.86 -18.59
N PRO A 651 -15.56 28.46 -19.32
CA PRO A 651 -15.66 28.56 -20.76
C PRO A 651 -15.49 27.15 -21.37
N VAL A 652 -16.51 26.71 -22.08
CA VAL A 652 -16.52 25.42 -22.78
C VAL A 652 -15.34 25.37 -23.75
N GLY A 653 -14.44 24.40 -23.56
CA GLY A 653 -13.20 24.26 -24.33
C GLY A 653 -11.91 24.74 -23.63
N THR A 654 -11.99 25.36 -22.44
CA THR A 654 -10.77 25.69 -21.65
C THR A 654 -10.22 24.50 -20.86
N ILE A 655 -11.04 23.47 -20.68
CA ILE A 655 -10.69 22.22 -20.00
C ILE A 655 -10.44 21.18 -21.10
N GLU A 656 -9.23 20.64 -21.14
CA GLU A 656 -9.00 19.32 -21.74
C GLU A 656 -9.76 18.30 -20.86
N TRP A 657 -10.83 17.70 -21.41
CA TRP A 657 -11.73 16.80 -20.69
C TRP A 657 -11.07 15.42 -20.43
N GLY A 658 -10.02 15.41 -19.62
CA GLY A 658 -9.55 14.22 -18.91
C GLY A 658 -10.36 13.97 -17.63
N GLU A 659 -10.06 12.86 -16.94
CA GLU A 659 -10.66 12.53 -15.64
C GLU A 659 -10.44 13.69 -14.64
N PRO A 660 -11.48 14.18 -13.93
CA PRO A 660 -11.35 15.39 -13.10
C PRO A 660 -10.30 15.32 -11.98
N ASP A 661 -9.97 14.13 -11.48
CA ASP A 661 -8.89 13.88 -10.51
C ASP A 661 -7.48 13.97 -11.09
N GLN A 662 -7.36 14.09 -12.42
CA GLN A 662 -6.12 14.36 -13.13
C GLN A 662 -6.03 15.83 -13.60
N ASN A 663 -6.96 16.70 -13.19
CA ASN A 663 -7.11 18.04 -13.74
C ASN A 663 -7.02 19.16 -12.69
N ALA A 664 -5.84 19.33 -12.09
CA ALA A 664 -5.58 20.44 -11.18
C ALA A 664 -5.90 21.83 -11.78
N SER A 665 -5.85 22.00 -13.11
CA SER A 665 -6.18 23.25 -13.80
C SER A 665 -7.67 23.62 -13.70
N TYR A 666 -8.57 22.63 -13.64
CA TYR A 666 -10.00 22.82 -13.36
C TYR A 666 -10.20 23.51 -12.01
N TYR A 667 -9.63 22.92 -10.95
CA TYR A 667 -9.72 23.45 -9.59
C TYR A 667 -9.04 24.82 -9.49
N ARG A 668 -7.92 25.03 -10.19
CA ARG A 668 -7.26 26.35 -10.25
C ARG A 668 -8.13 27.41 -10.90
N PHE A 669 -8.82 27.11 -12.00
CA PHE A 669 -9.78 28.01 -12.64
C PHE A 669 -10.91 28.37 -11.65
N LEU A 670 -11.51 27.34 -11.04
CA LEU A 670 -12.58 27.48 -10.06
C LEU A 670 -12.16 28.36 -8.87
N TYR A 671 -10.97 28.14 -8.31
CA TYR A 671 -10.42 28.92 -7.21
C TYR A 671 -10.23 30.39 -7.58
N ARG A 672 -9.65 30.68 -8.75
CA ARG A 672 -9.51 32.06 -9.25
C ARG A 672 -10.87 32.75 -9.42
N HIS A 673 -11.88 32.03 -9.92
CA HIS A 673 -13.24 32.54 -10.08
C HIS A 673 -13.91 32.85 -8.72
N ILE A 674 -13.70 32.01 -7.70
CA ILE A 674 -14.16 32.26 -6.33
C ILE A 674 -13.47 33.48 -5.73
N GLN A 675 -12.15 33.62 -5.88
CA GLN A 675 -11.42 34.79 -5.40
C GLN A 675 -11.91 36.09 -6.04
N GLN A 676 -12.19 36.09 -7.35
CA GLN A 676 -12.80 37.23 -8.05
C GLN A 676 -14.21 37.55 -7.53
N SER A 677 -15.05 36.53 -7.31
CA SER A 677 -16.39 36.68 -6.73
C SER A 677 -16.34 37.26 -5.30
N ASN A 678 -15.41 36.79 -4.47
CA ASN A 678 -15.22 37.25 -3.10
C ASN A 678 -14.74 38.71 -3.02
N GLN A 679 -14.00 39.21 -4.02
CA GLN A 679 -13.64 40.63 -4.13
C GLN A 679 -14.88 41.52 -4.42
N LEU A 680 -15.86 41.01 -5.15
CA LEU A 680 -17.13 41.69 -5.42
C LEU A 680 -18.13 41.54 -4.25
N HIS A 681 -18.06 40.43 -3.53
CA HIS A 681 -18.96 40.08 -2.42
C HIS A 681 -18.17 39.66 -1.17
N PRO A 682 -17.74 40.62 -0.31
CA PRO A 682 -16.79 40.37 0.79
C PRO A 682 -17.32 39.47 1.93
N ASN A 683 -18.60 39.07 1.90
CA ASN A 683 -19.18 38.10 2.82
C ASN A 683 -19.82 36.93 2.04
N PRO A 684 -19.00 36.03 1.46
CA PRO A 684 -19.52 34.87 0.76
C PRO A 684 -20.22 33.89 1.72
N PRO A 685 -21.24 33.13 1.25
CA PRO A 685 -21.91 32.10 2.05
C PRO A 685 -20.94 31.08 2.66
N LEU A 686 -21.32 30.47 3.79
CA LEU A 686 -20.49 29.46 4.47
C LEU A 686 -20.04 28.30 3.54
N PRO A 687 -20.88 27.75 2.63
CA PRO A 687 -20.44 26.74 1.66
C PRO A 687 -19.33 27.23 0.72
N MET A 688 -19.39 28.49 0.27
CA MET A 688 -18.36 29.11 -0.57
C MET A 688 -17.04 29.26 0.18
N LYS A 689 -17.07 29.67 1.45
CA LYS A 689 -15.87 29.73 2.32
C LYS A 689 -15.25 28.35 2.54
N ARG A 690 -16.09 27.30 2.68
CA ARG A 690 -15.63 25.91 2.81
C ARG A 690 -14.98 25.41 1.50
N LEU A 691 -15.59 25.72 0.36
CA LEU A 691 -15.03 25.41 -0.96
C LEU A 691 -13.69 26.12 -1.19
N GLU A 692 -13.63 27.44 -0.96
CA GLU A 692 -12.40 28.24 -1.07
C GLU A 692 -11.26 27.65 -0.21
N LYS A 693 -11.55 27.29 1.04
CA LYS A 693 -10.57 26.64 1.93
C LYS A 693 -10.08 25.30 1.37
N ASN A 694 -10.98 24.43 0.94
CA ASN A 694 -10.62 23.10 0.43
C ASN A 694 -9.79 23.22 -0.86
N LEU A 695 -10.17 24.12 -1.78
CA LEU A 695 -9.40 24.41 -2.99
C LEU A 695 -8.03 25.01 -2.67
N ALA A 696 -7.94 25.93 -1.71
CA ALA A 696 -6.65 26.50 -1.30
C ALA A 696 -5.68 25.43 -0.80
N CYS A 697 -6.17 24.48 0.03
CA CYS A 697 -5.37 23.32 0.46
C CYS A 697 -4.94 22.44 -0.71
N LEU A 698 -5.89 21.99 -1.54
CA LEU A 698 -5.64 21.10 -2.68
C LEU A 698 -4.70 21.71 -3.74
N LEU A 699 -4.74 23.03 -3.90
CA LEU A 699 -3.93 23.78 -4.86
C LEU A 699 -2.64 24.39 -4.28
N THR A 700 -2.31 24.10 -3.02
CA THR A 700 -1.04 24.51 -2.42
C THR A 700 0.09 23.69 -3.04
N SER A 701 1.19 24.35 -3.41
CA SER A 701 2.43 23.64 -3.77
C SER A 701 3.26 23.38 -2.51
N LYS A 702 3.72 22.14 -2.36
CA LYS A 702 4.67 21.67 -1.34
C LYS A 702 6.07 21.40 -1.93
N LEU A 703 6.28 21.73 -3.21
CA LEU A 703 7.59 21.68 -3.85
C LEU A 703 8.56 22.67 -3.16
N ILE A 704 9.81 22.26 -3.02
CA ILE A 704 10.87 22.96 -2.29
C ILE A 704 12.03 23.31 -3.23
N LEU A 705 12.31 22.45 -4.22
CA LEU A 705 13.42 22.62 -5.16
C LEU A 705 13.01 23.29 -6.45
N ASP A 706 11.74 23.13 -6.86
CA ASP A 706 11.17 23.84 -8.00
C ASP A 706 11.28 25.36 -7.84
N GLN A 707 11.85 26.00 -8.86
CA GLN A 707 12.00 27.45 -8.94
C GLN A 707 10.95 28.09 -9.86
N ASN A 708 10.05 27.28 -10.45
CA ASN A 708 8.95 27.77 -11.26
C ASN A 708 7.90 28.43 -10.34
N ALA A 709 7.46 29.63 -10.69
CA ALA A 709 6.37 30.31 -9.96
C ALA A 709 4.96 29.71 -10.25
N SER A 710 4.89 28.47 -10.74
CA SER A 710 3.64 27.80 -11.13
C SER A 710 3.12 26.93 -10.00
N GLY A 711 1.90 27.17 -9.53
CA GLY A 711 1.23 26.27 -8.60
C GLY A 711 0.62 25.05 -9.29
N ALA A 712 0.02 24.15 -8.50
CA ALA A 712 -0.83 23.08 -9.01
C ALA A 712 -1.90 23.65 -9.97
N GLY A 713 -2.09 23.03 -11.13
CA GLY A 713 -3.00 23.50 -12.17
C GLY A 713 -2.47 24.65 -13.05
N GLU A 714 -1.17 24.98 -12.98
CA GLU A 714 -0.55 26.08 -13.72
C GLU A 714 0.73 25.63 -14.44
N GLY A 715 1.09 26.32 -15.53
CA GLY A 715 2.38 26.12 -16.22
C GLY A 715 2.60 24.68 -16.69
N VAL A 716 3.64 24.03 -16.15
CA VAL A 716 3.98 22.62 -16.41
C VAL A 716 3.21 21.63 -15.52
N TYR A 717 2.47 22.13 -14.52
CA TYR A 717 1.73 21.35 -13.52
C TYR A 717 0.20 21.40 -13.73
N LYS A 718 -0.27 21.61 -14.98
CA LYS A 718 -1.70 21.71 -15.31
C LYS A 718 -2.53 20.52 -14.81
N SER A 719 -2.00 19.31 -14.90
CA SER A 719 -2.65 18.09 -14.42
C SER A 719 -2.30 17.71 -12.97
N GLN A 720 -1.22 18.25 -12.42
CA GLN A 720 -0.63 17.76 -11.17
C GLN A 720 -1.11 18.53 -9.93
N PHE A 721 -1.52 17.77 -8.91
CA PHE A 721 -1.68 18.26 -7.54
C PHE A 721 -0.36 18.19 -6.79
N LEU A 722 0.01 19.29 -6.14
CA LEU A 722 1.32 19.44 -5.50
C LEU A 722 1.22 19.58 -3.97
N CYS A 723 0.06 19.21 -3.39
CA CYS A 723 -0.28 19.44 -1.98
C CYS A 723 0.14 18.31 -1.03
N VAL A 724 0.60 17.18 -1.57
CA VAL A 724 1.02 15.99 -0.82
C VAL A 724 2.17 16.33 0.13
N GLU A 725 2.10 15.84 1.36
CA GLU A 725 3.11 16.09 2.38
C GLU A 725 3.54 14.79 3.07
N ILE A 726 4.85 14.56 3.12
CA ILE A 726 5.46 13.47 3.89
C ILE A 726 6.26 14.05 5.06
N LEU A 727 5.91 13.63 6.27
CA LEU A 727 6.53 14.04 7.53
C LEU A 727 7.89 13.34 7.71
N ASP A 728 8.82 13.96 8.44
CA ASP A 728 10.19 13.43 8.58
C ASP A 728 10.25 12.03 9.20
N HIS A 729 9.33 11.70 10.12
CA HIS A 729 9.23 10.38 10.74
C HIS A 729 8.63 9.29 9.83
N ASN A 730 8.09 9.67 8.66
CA ASN A 730 7.59 8.74 7.64
C ASN A 730 8.60 8.52 6.50
N MET A 731 9.82 9.07 6.61
CA MET A 731 10.86 8.85 5.60
C MET A 731 11.26 7.36 5.54
N PRO A 732 11.56 6.80 4.35
CA PRO A 732 11.87 5.38 4.18
C PRO A 732 13.32 5.02 4.54
N TRP A 733 13.87 5.65 5.58
CA TRP A 733 15.21 5.40 6.13
C TRP A 733 15.27 5.84 7.61
N ASP A 734 16.21 5.26 8.37
CA ASP A 734 16.51 5.72 9.72
C ASP A 734 17.23 7.08 9.67
N ALA A 735 16.78 8.03 10.49
CA ALA A 735 17.35 9.37 10.61
C ALA A 735 18.58 9.42 11.55
N ASP A 736 18.73 8.44 12.44
CA ASP A 736 19.84 8.35 13.40
C ASP A 736 21.06 7.59 12.84
N GLU A 737 20.91 6.93 11.69
CA GLU A 737 21.98 6.18 11.01
C GLU A 737 22.91 7.12 10.20
N THR A 738 24.21 7.08 10.49
CA THR A 738 25.19 8.07 9.97
C THR A 738 26.23 7.54 8.97
N ASP A 739 26.28 6.23 8.70
CA ASP A 739 27.29 5.58 7.83
C ASP A 739 26.61 4.58 6.87
N TRP A 740 25.74 5.13 6.01
CA TRP A 740 24.86 4.40 5.08
C TRP A 740 25.35 4.34 3.63
#